data_AF-A0A9D7EZ80-F1
#
_entry.id   AF-A0A9D7EZ80-F1
#
_cell.length_a   1.000
_cell.length_b   1.000
_cell.length_c   1.000
_cell.angle_alpha   90.00
_cell.angle_beta   90.00
_cell.angle_gamma   90.00
#
_symmetry.space_group_name_H-M   'P 1'
#
loop_
_entity.id
_entity.type
_entity.pdbx_description
1 polymer ?
#
loop_
_entity_poly.entity_id
_entity_poly.type
_entity_poly.pdbx_seq_one_letter_code
_entity_poly.pdbx_strand_id
1 'polypeptide(L)'
;MKRLLFILCIVFNAQLSISQEIPITTEQQLENLTDANEGETEDDSYLQELENFRRHPLNINTADADEFKQLRILTDLQIVNFVTYRNLFGKLISLYELQAVPSWDIGTIKKLLPFITTSTPISLKDEAGIRFRDGEHSLLLRGIQVLEKAKGFDKSTSGTKYLGSPQRVFFRYRYTYKNLLQFGIVGDKDAGEQFLKGAQNKGFDFYSFHLFARKIGIIQALALGDFSVNLGQGLTQWQSLAFKKSVDVMGVKRQAATLRPYSSAGEFYFNRGAGITIKKGKIESTVFASIRKLSANFVADTVNNEDFISSFLTSGYNRTPSEQLDRNNLKQTSYGGNILLRNNRWHVGANAIFYDFSLPVVKRDEPYNRYAISGNSWYNMSIDYSYTYKNMHLFGEAAMDKRSNKAFINGILLSVDPRVDISIVQRTISKGYQSINGNAFTENTYPTNETGIYAGVSIRPAIGWKIDAYADFYKFPWLKYLVDAPSHGKDFLAQVTYTPNRQVEMYTRFKTETKQANQSDNTTVTNFLVNLPKQNWRTQISYKLNTSFTLRNRIELLWYDNNGVNKANGFLTFFDFMYKPMLKPLSAVLRLQYFETDDYNSRIYAYENDILYGYSIPAFYDKGFRYYLNLNYDLAKNVSVWLRLAQTIYRERLTVGSGLDEIQGNKRTEVKCQIRWIIGKS
;
A
#
# COMPACT_ATOMS: atom_id res chain seq x y z
N MET A 1 -20.66 56.93 -21.11
CA MET A 1 -19.76 55.78 -21.28
C MET A 1 -20.18 54.69 -20.29
N LYS A 2 -20.68 53.58 -20.83
CA LYS A 2 -21.15 52.41 -20.09
C LYS A 2 -19.94 51.63 -19.56
N ARG A 3 -19.84 51.42 -18.25
CA ARG A 3 -19.16 50.25 -17.68
C ARG A 3 -20.10 49.59 -16.67
N LEU A 4 -20.64 48.47 -17.15
CA LEU A 4 -21.55 47.58 -16.47
C LEU A 4 -20.95 47.07 -15.15
N LEU A 5 -21.71 47.25 -14.08
CA LEU A 5 -21.74 46.38 -12.92
C LEU A 5 -22.16 44.98 -13.41
N PHE A 6 -21.29 43.98 -13.32
CA PHE A 6 -21.71 42.57 -13.38
C PHE A 6 -21.46 41.98 -12.00
N ILE A 7 -22.42 42.21 -11.10
CA ILE A 7 -22.54 41.42 -9.87
C ILE A 7 -23.06 40.06 -10.32
N LEU A 8 -22.13 39.14 -10.56
CA LEU A 8 -22.45 37.74 -10.70
C LEU A 8 -22.82 37.23 -9.30
N CYS A 9 -24.13 37.19 -9.01
CA CYS A 9 -24.69 36.41 -7.92
C CYS A 9 -24.36 34.93 -8.17
N ILE A 10 -23.18 34.51 -7.70
CA ILE A 10 -22.84 33.09 -7.56
C ILE A 10 -23.69 32.59 -6.39
N VAL A 11 -24.81 31.95 -6.74
CA VAL A 11 -25.58 31.12 -5.82
C VAL A 11 -24.66 29.98 -5.39
N PHE A 12 -24.04 30.14 -4.22
CA PHE A 12 -23.27 29.11 -3.52
C PHE A 12 -24.19 27.94 -3.20
N ASN A 13 -24.30 26.98 -4.12
CA ASN A 13 -24.83 25.67 -3.81
C ASN A 13 -23.79 24.90 -2.98
N ALA A 14 -23.99 24.99 -1.67
CA ALA A 14 -23.35 24.26 -0.58
C ALA A 14 -23.19 22.75 -0.87
N GLN A 15 -21.96 22.25 -1.11
CA GLN A 15 -21.70 20.80 -1.31
C GLN A 15 -20.32 20.34 -0.79
N LEU A 16 -20.23 19.02 -0.59
CA LEU A 16 -19.21 18.28 0.17
C LEU A 16 -17.78 18.46 -0.36
N SER A 17 -16.93 19.12 0.43
CA SER A 17 -15.46 19.05 0.27
C SER A 17 -14.99 17.60 0.40
N ILE A 18 -14.54 17.01 -0.70
CA ILE A 18 -13.90 15.69 -0.71
C ILE A 18 -12.42 15.90 -0.35
N SER A 19 -12.13 15.89 0.94
CA SER A 19 -10.77 15.70 1.44
C SER A 19 -10.51 14.22 1.71
N GLN A 20 -9.32 13.75 1.33
CA GLN A 20 -8.81 12.40 1.57
C GLN A 20 -8.60 12.22 3.08
N GLU A 21 -9.58 11.61 3.74
CA GLU A 21 -9.46 11.19 5.14
C GLU A 21 -9.31 9.69 5.17
N ILE A 22 -8.16 9.25 5.65
CA ILE A 22 -7.83 7.85 5.84
C ILE A 22 -7.96 7.53 7.32
N PRO A 23 -8.47 6.34 7.71
CA PRO A 23 -8.48 5.94 9.11
C PRO A 23 -7.07 5.93 9.71
N ILE A 24 -6.93 6.37 10.97
CA ILE A 24 -5.64 6.39 11.69
C ILE A 24 -4.95 5.02 11.68
N THR A 25 -5.71 3.93 11.77
CA THR A 25 -5.14 2.56 11.70
C THR A 25 -4.43 2.29 10.38
N THR A 26 -4.95 2.85 9.29
CA THR A 26 -4.35 2.73 7.95
C THR A 26 -3.12 3.63 7.82
N GLU A 27 -3.14 4.85 8.37
CA GLU A 27 -1.93 5.71 8.44
C GLU A 27 -0.78 4.95 9.13
N GLN A 28 -1.05 4.30 10.26
CA GLN A 28 -0.08 3.49 10.97
C GLN A 28 0.39 2.25 10.18
N GLN A 29 -0.52 1.58 9.47
CA GLN A 29 -0.17 0.44 8.61
C GLN A 29 0.75 0.85 7.46
N LEU A 30 0.54 2.03 6.87
CA LEU A 30 1.40 2.58 5.83
C LEU A 30 2.78 2.96 6.39
N GLU A 31 2.83 3.61 7.56
CA GLU A 31 4.11 3.90 8.24
C GLU A 31 4.92 2.64 8.53
N ASN A 32 4.26 1.60 9.07
CA ASN A 32 4.93 0.32 9.34
C ASN A 32 5.43 -0.36 8.06
N LEU A 33 4.68 -0.24 6.96
CA LEU A 33 5.09 -0.79 5.67
C LEU A 33 6.30 -0.04 5.10
N THR A 34 6.30 1.29 5.22
CA THR A 34 7.44 2.13 4.79
C THR A 34 8.69 1.87 5.64
N ASP A 35 8.56 1.70 6.96
CA ASP A 35 9.69 1.32 7.83
C ASP A 35 10.24 -0.06 7.45
N ALA A 36 9.36 -1.04 7.22
CA ALA A 36 9.76 -2.41 6.89
C ALA A 36 10.41 -2.55 5.50
N ASN A 37 9.97 -1.75 4.52
CA ASN A 37 10.51 -1.78 3.15
C ASN A 37 11.61 -0.73 2.91
N GLU A 38 11.85 0.15 3.89
CA GLU A 38 12.72 1.33 3.76
C GLU A 38 12.39 2.24 2.56
N GLY A 39 11.10 2.28 2.17
CA GLY A 39 10.65 3.00 0.99
C GLY A 39 9.14 3.18 0.94
N GLU A 40 8.69 4.29 0.35
CA GLU A 40 7.27 4.57 0.15
C GLU A 40 6.69 3.69 -0.97
N THR A 41 5.42 3.30 -0.83
CA THR A 41 4.70 2.58 -1.89
C THR A 41 4.17 3.54 -2.94
N GLU A 42 4.34 3.21 -4.21
CA GLU A 42 3.75 3.95 -5.34
C GLU A 42 2.33 3.45 -5.70
N ASP A 43 1.88 2.35 -5.07
CA ASP A 43 0.53 1.80 -5.25
C ASP A 43 -0.53 2.62 -4.50
N ASP A 44 -1.13 3.58 -5.21
CA ASP A 44 -2.28 4.36 -4.76
C ASP A 44 -3.64 3.69 -5.04
N SER A 45 -3.68 2.46 -5.57
CA SER A 45 -4.92 1.77 -5.96
C SER A 45 -5.89 1.61 -4.80
N TYR A 46 -5.38 1.40 -3.57
CA TYR A 46 -6.21 1.29 -2.39
C TYR A 46 -6.97 2.60 -2.07
N LEU A 47 -6.30 3.75 -2.17
CA LEU A 47 -6.93 5.06 -1.99
C LEU A 47 -7.94 5.35 -3.10
N GLN A 48 -7.62 4.96 -4.34
CA GLN A 48 -8.52 5.09 -5.47
C GLN A 48 -9.81 4.28 -5.28
N GLU A 49 -9.72 3.05 -4.75
CA GLU A 49 -10.88 2.22 -4.48
C GLU A 49 -11.75 2.77 -3.35
N LEU A 50 -11.16 3.21 -2.23
CA LEU A 50 -11.91 3.82 -1.15
C LEU A 50 -12.67 5.06 -1.63
N GLU A 51 -12.02 5.93 -2.40
CA GLU A 51 -12.66 7.10 -2.98
C GLU A 51 -13.80 6.71 -3.95
N ASN A 52 -13.62 5.65 -4.73
CA ASN A 52 -14.69 5.12 -5.59
C ASN A 52 -15.91 4.67 -4.77
N PHE A 53 -15.70 3.94 -3.67
CA PHE A 53 -16.80 3.52 -2.79
C PHE A 53 -17.46 4.67 -2.03
N ARG A 54 -16.75 5.78 -1.76
CA ARG A 54 -17.38 6.99 -1.19
C ARG A 54 -18.35 7.64 -2.17
N ARG A 55 -18.00 7.64 -3.45
CA ARG A 55 -18.81 8.25 -4.52
C ARG A 55 -19.91 7.32 -5.02
N HIS A 56 -19.66 6.02 -5.00
CA HIS A 56 -20.60 4.98 -5.37
C HIS A 56 -20.71 3.96 -4.22
N PRO A 57 -21.44 4.29 -3.13
CA PRO A 57 -21.59 3.43 -1.97
C PRO A 57 -22.11 2.04 -2.33
N LEU A 58 -21.53 1.02 -1.69
CA LEU A 58 -21.90 -0.37 -1.88
C LEU A 58 -23.27 -0.65 -1.25
N ASN A 59 -24.21 -1.18 -2.04
CA ASN A 59 -25.50 -1.59 -1.51
C ASN A 59 -25.36 -2.91 -0.73
N ILE A 60 -25.54 -2.84 0.59
CA ILE A 60 -25.33 -4.00 1.49
C ILE A 60 -26.38 -5.10 1.32
N ASN A 61 -27.54 -4.81 0.73
CA ASN A 61 -28.60 -5.78 0.49
C ASN A 61 -28.34 -6.63 -0.75
N THR A 62 -27.56 -6.13 -1.70
CA THR A 62 -27.22 -6.84 -2.96
C THR A 62 -25.76 -7.26 -3.04
N ALA A 63 -24.89 -6.68 -2.21
CA ALA A 63 -23.45 -6.91 -2.26
C ALA A 63 -23.09 -8.37 -2.01
N ASP A 64 -22.16 -8.90 -2.80
CA ASP A 64 -21.54 -10.19 -2.52
C ASP A 64 -20.38 -10.07 -1.53
N ALA A 65 -19.88 -11.21 -1.04
CA ALA A 65 -18.76 -11.24 -0.11
C ALA A 65 -17.47 -10.65 -0.70
N ASP A 66 -17.28 -10.71 -2.02
CA ASP A 66 -16.06 -10.24 -2.68
C ASP A 66 -16.06 -8.70 -2.81
N GLU A 67 -17.23 -8.08 -2.93
CA GLU A 67 -17.40 -6.62 -2.84
C GLU A 67 -17.09 -6.09 -1.44
N PHE A 68 -17.49 -6.80 -0.37
CA PHE A 68 -17.09 -6.42 0.99
C PHE A 68 -15.58 -6.56 1.23
N LYS A 69 -14.94 -7.59 0.67
CA LYS A 69 -13.48 -7.76 0.77
C LYS A 69 -12.72 -6.62 0.10
N GLN A 70 -13.25 -6.03 -0.98
CA GLN A 70 -12.61 -4.89 -1.64
C GLN A 70 -12.50 -3.65 -0.75
N LEU A 71 -13.38 -3.50 0.24
CA LEU A 71 -13.29 -2.39 1.20
C LEU A 71 -12.09 -2.51 2.14
N ARG A 72 -11.59 -3.74 2.40
CA ARG A 72 -10.47 -4.03 3.32
C ARG A 72 -10.65 -3.47 4.74
N ILE A 73 -11.89 -3.26 5.15
CA ILE A 73 -12.27 -2.80 6.50
C ILE A 73 -12.74 -3.97 7.37
N LEU A 74 -13.32 -5.00 6.75
CA LEU A 74 -13.97 -6.12 7.43
C LEU A 74 -13.13 -7.39 7.32
N THR A 75 -13.02 -8.12 8.42
CA THR A 75 -12.44 -9.47 8.42
C THR A 75 -13.35 -10.48 7.73
N ASP A 76 -12.82 -11.61 7.26
CA ASP A 76 -13.66 -12.65 6.63
C ASP A 76 -14.72 -13.22 7.58
N LEU A 77 -14.40 -13.31 8.88
CA LEU A 77 -15.35 -13.72 9.90
C LEU A 77 -16.54 -12.74 9.95
N GLN A 78 -16.26 -11.43 9.94
CA GLN A 78 -17.28 -10.38 9.91
C GLN A 78 -18.12 -10.41 8.63
N ILE A 79 -17.50 -10.64 7.48
CA ILE A 79 -18.22 -10.73 6.18
C ILE A 79 -19.14 -11.95 6.17
N VAL A 80 -18.66 -13.11 6.60
CA VAL A 80 -19.46 -14.34 6.65
C VAL A 80 -20.63 -14.21 7.64
N ASN A 81 -20.40 -13.60 8.80
CA ASN A 81 -21.46 -13.32 9.78
C ASN A 81 -22.52 -12.39 9.20
N PHE A 82 -22.12 -11.32 8.51
CA PHE A 82 -23.05 -10.42 7.84
C PHE A 82 -23.87 -11.10 6.75
N VAL A 83 -23.22 -11.86 5.85
CA VAL A 83 -23.92 -12.58 4.79
C VAL A 83 -24.90 -13.61 5.37
N THR A 84 -24.52 -14.29 6.45
CA THR A 84 -25.39 -15.23 7.16
C THR A 84 -26.58 -14.51 7.79
N TYR A 85 -26.35 -13.40 8.49
CA TYR A 85 -27.40 -12.57 9.09
C TYR A 85 -28.41 -12.10 8.04
N ARG A 86 -27.94 -11.54 6.92
CA ARG A 86 -28.78 -11.10 5.80
C ARG A 86 -29.60 -12.25 5.18
N ASN A 87 -29.01 -13.45 5.06
CA ASN A 87 -29.73 -14.61 4.52
C ASN A 87 -30.81 -15.14 5.46
N LEU A 88 -30.65 -14.98 6.78
CA LEU A 88 -31.61 -15.43 7.79
C LEU A 88 -32.74 -14.42 8.02
N PHE A 89 -32.42 -13.13 8.10
CA PHE A 89 -33.38 -12.08 8.47
C PHE A 89 -33.89 -11.25 7.28
N GLY A 90 -33.29 -11.41 6.10
CA GLY A 90 -33.65 -10.69 4.89
C GLY A 90 -32.90 -9.37 4.70
N LYS A 91 -33.48 -8.47 3.90
CA LYS A 91 -32.88 -7.18 3.55
C LYS A 91 -32.96 -6.22 4.74
N LEU A 92 -31.87 -5.50 4.99
CA LEU A 92 -31.82 -4.43 5.99
C LEU A 92 -32.57 -3.21 5.46
N ILE A 93 -33.40 -2.61 6.31
CA ILE A 93 -34.12 -1.36 6.01
C ILE A 93 -33.22 -0.17 6.35
N SER A 94 -32.50 -0.28 7.47
CA SER A 94 -31.66 0.77 8.03
C SER A 94 -30.23 0.30 8.30
N LEU A 95 -29.26 1.19 8.07
CA LEU A 95 -27.85 0.96 8.42
C LEU A 95 -27.64 0.75 9.93
N TYR A 96 -28.56 1.22 10.78
CA TYR A 96 -28.46 1.04 12.23
C TYR A 96 -28.63 -0.41 12.68
N GLU A 97 -29.27 -1.26 11.85
CA GLU A 97 -29.42 -2.70 12.09
C GLU A 97 -28.08 -3.45 12.06
N LEU A 98 -27.03 -2.84 11.49
CA LEU A 98 -25.68 -3.42 11.47
C LEU A 98 -25.12 -3.69 12.88
N GLN A 99 -25.65 -3.02 13.90
CA GLN A 99 -25.30 -3.28 15.31
C GLN A 99 -25.76 -4.65 15.81
N ALA A 100 -26.74 -5.28 15.14
CA ALA A 100 -27.21 -6.62 15.46
C ALA A 100 -26.38 -7.73 14.79
N VAL A 101 -25.45 -7.37 13.89
CA VAL A 101 -24.64 -8.34 13.16
C VAL A 101 -23.55 -8.88 14.09
N PRO A 102 -23.43 -10.21 14.27
CA PRO A 102 -22.40 -10.79 15.11
C PRO A 102 -20.98 -10.40 14.69
N SER A 103 -20.12 -10.14 15.68
CA SER A 103 -18.72 -9.69 15.51
C SER A 103 -18.54 -8.27 14.91
N TRP A 104 -19.61 -7.49 14.75
CA TRP A 104 -19.52 -6.09 14.31
C TRP A 104 -19.61 -5.15 15.50
N ASP A 105 -18.56 -4.34 15.70
CA ASP A 105 -18.54 -3.30 16.73
C ASP A 105 -18.82 -1.90 16.14
N ILE A 106 -19.16 -0.95 17.02
CA ILE A 106 -19.49 0.43 16.65
C ILE A 106 -18.32 1.11 15.91
N GLY A 107 -17.08 0.78 16.27
CA GLY A 107 -15.88 1.31 15.62
C GLY A 107 -15.80 0.84 14.17
N THR A 108 -15.96 -0.47 13.94
CA THR A 108 -16.01 -1.07 12.60
C THR A 108 -17.16 -0.51 11.77
N ILE A 109 -18.36 -0.40 12.34
CA ILE A 109 -19.53 0.17 11.64
C ILE A 109 -19.24 1.61 11.22
N LYS A 110 -18.71 2.45 12.11
CA LYS A 110 -18.34 3.84 11.79
C LYS A 110 -17.33 3.94 10.66
N LYS A 111 -16.34 3.04 10.60
CA LYS A 111 -15.38 2.97 9.47
C LYS A 111 -16.08 2.59 8.17
N LEU A 112 -17.12 1.77 8.22
CA LEU A 112 -17.82 1.25 7.04
C LEU A 112 -18.86 2.23 6.48
N LEU A 113 -19.55 3.00 7.32
CA LEU A 113 -20.66 3.91 6.96
C LEU A 113 -20.41 4.80 5.73
N PRO A 114 -19.21 5.40 5.51
CA PRO A 114 -18.97 6.25 4.35
C PRO A 114 -19.02 5.53 3.00
N PHE A 115 -18.99 4.20 3.00
CA PHE A 115 -18.79 3.36 1.82
C PHE A 115 -19.98 2.46 1.49
N ILE A 116 -21.07 2.53 2.27
CA ILE A 116 -22.20 1.61 2.16
C ILE A 116 -23.56 2.33 2.14
N THR A 117 -24.56 1.67 1.57
CA THR A 117 -25.95 2.16 1.54
C THR A 117 -26.97 1.01 1.60
N THR A 118 -28.21 1.30 2.05
CA THR A 118 -29.37 0.40 1.95
C THR A 118 -30.29 0.72 0.78
N SER A 119 -30.08 1.84 0.08
CA SER A 119 -30.96 2.35 -0.99
C SER A 119 -31.21 1.30 -2.06
N THR A 120 -32.47 1.05 -2.42
CA THR A 120 -32.86 0.12 -3.47
C THR A 120 -32.16 0.49 -4.78
N PRO A 121 -31.46 -0.44 -5.46
CA PRO A 121 -30.91 -0.14 -6.77
C PRO A 121 -32.06 0.18 -7.71
N ILE A 122 -31.94 1.26 -8.48
CA ILE A 122 -32.74 1.40 -9.70
C ILE A 122 -32.31 0.23 -10.59
N SER A 123 -33.15 -0.81 -10.63
CA SER A 123 -32.95 -1.99 -11.46
C SER A 123 -33.18 -1.60 -12.91
N LEU A 124 -32.15 -1.05 -13.54
CA LEU A 124 -32.02 -1.20 -14.97
C LEU A 124 -31.18 -2.46 -15.17
N LYS A 125 -31.74 -3.44 -15.89
CA LYS A 125 -30.92 -4.40 -16.62
C LYS A 125 -30.14 -3.57 -17.65
N ASP A 126 -29.07 -2.92 -17.19
CA ASP A 126 -28.28 -2.04 -18.03
C ASP A 126 -27.54 -2.93 -19.03
N GLU A 127 -27.96 -2.86 -20.29
CA GLU A 127 -27.25 -3.44 -21.42
C GLU A 127 -25.78 -3.01 -21.38
N ALA A 128 -24.87 -3.90 -21.80
CA ALA A 128 -23.44 -3.61 -21.80
C ALA A 128 -23.09 -2.27 -22.48
N GLY A 129 -23.89 -1.84 -23.47
CA GLY A 129 -23.73 -0.55 -24.16
C GLY A 129 -23.96 0.70 -23.28
N ILE A 130 -24.84 0.64 -22.28
CA ILE A 130 -25.08 1.75 -21.34
C ILE A 130 -23.83 1.99 -20.48
N ARG A 131 -23.12 0.91 -20.12
CA ARG A 131 -21.90 1.00 -19.30
C ARG A 131 -20.80 1.87 -19.93
N PHE A 132 -20.76 1.97 -21.25
CA PHE A 132 -19.77 2.77 -21.99
C PHE A 132 -20.22 4.22 -22.25
N ARG A 133 -21.48 4.56 -21.98
CA ARG A 133 -22.03 5.92 -22.22
C ARG A 133 -22.22 6.72 -20.93
N ASP A 134 -22.68 6.09 -19.86
CA ASP A 134 -23.15 6.79 -18.65
C ASP A 134 -22.15 6.79 -17.49
N GLY A 135 -20.89 6.43 -17.75
CA GLY A 135 -19.82 6.48 -16.77
C GLY A 135 -19.24 7.88 -16.58
N GLU A 136 -18.52 8.03 -15.47
CA GLU A 136 -17.83 9.24 -15.09
C GLU A 136 -16.41 9.25 -15.67
N HIS A 137 -16.05 10.34 -16.35
CA HIS A 137 -14.69 10.63 -16.76
C HIS A 137 -13.99 11.45 -15.67
N SER A 138 -12.75 11.10 -15.34
CA SER A 138 -11.89 11.81 -14.42
C SER A 138 -10.54 12.05 -15.08
N LEU A 139 -10.11 13.30 -15.11
CA LEU A 139 -8.78 13.73 -15.50
C LEU A 139 -8.06 14.26 -14.27
N LEU A 140 -6.82 13.85 -14.05
CA LEU A 140 -5.96 14.33 -12.99
C LEU A 140 -4.59 14.71 -13.56
N LEU A 141 -4.17 15.92 -13.25
CA LEU A 141 -2.85 16.45 -13.58
C LEU A 141 -2.15 16.84 -12.29
N ARG A 142 -0.90 16.46 -12.13
CA ARG A 142 -0.11 16.77 -10.94
C ARG A 142 1.31 17.14 -11.35
N GLY A 143 1.82 18.23 -10.76
CA GLY A 143 3.20 18.66 -10.85
C GLY A 143 3.83 18.71 -9.47
N ILE A 144 5.03 18.17 -9.33
CA ILE A 144 5.82 18.19 -8.09
C ILE A 144 7.21 18.72 -8.40
N GLN A 145 7.75 19.57 -7.52
CA GLN A 145 9.13 20.03 -7.62
C GLN A 145 9.72 20.30 -6.24
N VAL A 146 10.97 19.87 -6.03
CA VAL A 146 11.84 20.38 -4.96
C VAL A 146 12.49 21.67 -5.44
N LEU A 147 12.38 22.75 -4.66
CA LEU A 147 12.79 24.09 -5.08
C LEU A 147 14.31 24.28 -5.02
N GLU A 148 14.96 23.72 -4.01
CA GLU A 148 16.40 23.76 -3.88
C GLU A 148 17.05 22.81 -4.90
N LYS A 149 18.12 23.29 -5.53
CA LYS A 149 18.77 22.61 -6.64
C LYS A 149 19.66 21.49 -6.13
N ALA A 150 19.33 20.25 -6.46
CA ALA A 150 20.20 19.11 -6.19
C ALA A 150 21.41 19.07 -7.14
N LYS A 151 22.51 18.45 -6.69
CA LYS A 151 23.79 18.32 -7.38
C LYS A 151 23.65 17.73 -8.79
N GLY A 152 22.79 16.74 -8.98
CA GLY A 152 22.54 16.09 -10.27
C GLY A 152 21.92 17.01 -11.34
N PHE A 153 21.30 18.12 -10.94
CA PHE A 153 20.79 19.16 -11.84
C PHE A 153 21.79 20.29 -12.06
N ASP A 154 22.91 20.30 -11.33
CA ASP A 154 23.90 21.33 -11.48
C ASP A 154 24.85 21.06 -12.65
N LYS A 155 24.87 22.01 -13.60
CA LYS A 155 25.67 21.89 -14.81
C LYS A 155 27.16 22.07 -14.52
N SER A 156 27.49 22.75 -13.43
CA SER A 156 28.87 23.07 -13.02
C SER A 156 29.65 21.87 -12.48
N THR A 157 28.98 20.83 -11.99
CA THR A 157 29.61 19.69 -11.33
C THR A 157 30.19 18.70 -12.34
N SER A 158 31.31 18.06 -12.03
CA SER A 158 31.88 16.95 -12.81
C SER A 158 31.24 15.61 -12.41
N GLY A 159 31.10 14.67 -13.36
CA GLY A 159 30.51 13.35 -13.14
C GLY A 159 29.13 13.12 -13.78
N THR A 160 28.46 12.03 -13.38
CA THR A 160 27.12 11.64 -13.86
C THR A 160 26.08 12.70 -13.50
N LYS A 161 25.14 12.98 -14.41
CA LYS A 161 24.11 14.02 -14.26
C LYS A 161 22.73 13.48 -14.61
N TYR A 162 21.72 14.20 -14.14
CA TYR A 162 20.35 13.99 -14.60
C TYR A 162 20.17 14.52 -16.02
N LEU A 163 19.50 13.72 -16.86
CA LEU A 163 19.32 13.99 -18.28
C LEU A 163 18.16 14.97 -18.54
N GLY A 164 17.25 15.13 -17.60
CA GLY A 164 16.04 15.93 -17.74
C GLY A 164 15.79 16.91 -16.59
N SER A 165 14.53 17.36 -16.49
CA SER A 165 14.15 18.48 -15.64
C SER A 165 13.73 18.05 -14.22
N PRO A 166 13.84 18.94 -13.21
CA PRO A 166 13.55 18.60 -11.80
C PRO A 166 12.06 18.48 -11.49
N GLN A 167 11.17 18.79 -12.44
CA GLN A 167 9.73 18.62 -12.26
C GLN A 167 9.34 17.16 -12.47
N ARG A 168 8.63 16.59 -11.49
CA ARG A 168 7.85 15.36 -11.70
C ARG A 168 6.48 15.73 -12.22
N VAL A 169 6.02 15.05 -13.27
CA VAL A 169 4.74 15.35 -13.94
C VAL A 169 3.95 14.06 -14.03
N PHE A 170 2.74 14.08 -13.47
CA PHE A 170 1.85 12.93 -13.45
C PHE A 170 0.52 13.26 -14.14
N PHE A 171 0.07 12.34 -14.98
CA PHE A 171 -1.16 12.40 -15.74
C PHE A 171 -1.97 11.13 -15.48
N ARG A 172 -3.27 11.28 -15.21
CA ARG A 172 -4.21 10.16 -15.17
C ARG A 172 -5.54 10.55 -15.80
N TYR A 173 -5.95 9.77 -16.78
CA TYR A 173 -7.32 9.75 -17.29
C TYR A 173 -7.99 8.45 -16.89
N ARG A 174 -9.23 8.53 -16.42
CA ARG A 174 -10.01 7.37 -15.99
C ARG A 174 -11.47 7.54 -16.32
N TYR A 175 -12.06 6.55 -16.95
CA TYR A 175 -13.50 6.36 -17.05
C TYR A 175 -13.95 5.31 -16.03
N THR A 176 -15.04 5.56 -15.33
CA THR A 176 -15.58 4.62 -14.34
C THR A 176 -17.10 4.63 -14.39
N TYR A 177 -17.69 3.46 -14.63
CA TYR A 177 -19.12 3.23 -14.51
C TYR A 177 -19.39 2.34 -13.29
N LYS A 178 -19.78 2.97 -12.17
CA LYS A 178 -20.00 2.32 -10.87
C LYS A 178 -18.77 1.47 -10.47
N ASN A 179 -18.97 0.21 -10.09
CA ASN A 179 -17.90 -0.79 -9.93
C ASN A 179 -18.00 -1.87 -11.02
N LEU A 180 -18.46 -1.53 -12.23
CA LEU A 180 -18.76 -2.52 -13.29
C LEU A 180 -17.88 -2.39 -14.53
N LEU A 181 -17.45 -1.18 -14.88
CA LEU A 181 -16.56 -0.95 -16.00
C LEU A 181 -15.60 0.19 -15.66
N GLN A 182 -14.33 0.00 -15.96
CA GLN A 182 -13.30 1.01 -15.79
C GLN A 182 -12.31 0.92 -16.95
N PHE A 183 -11.91 2.06 -17.50
CA PHE A 183 -10.70 2.12 -18.32
C PHE A 183 -9.93 3.38 -18.03
N GLY A 184 -8.64 3.38 -18.31
CA GLY A 184 -7.81 4.55 -18.03
C GLY A 184 -6.43 4.47 -18.65
N ILE A 185 -5.79 5.63 -18.66
CA ILE A 185 -4.41 5.82 -19.08
C ILE A 185 -3.70 6.61 -17.99
N VAL A 186 -2.51 6.17 -17.62
CA VAL A 186 -1.61 6.86 -16.70
C VAL A 186 -0.31 7.15 -17.44
N GLY A 187 0.23 8.35 -17.21
CA GLY A 187 1.58 8.73 -17.58
C GLY A 187 2.27 9.32 -16.37
N ASP A 188 3.48 8.87 -16.06
CA ASP A 188 4.33 9.48 -15.04
C ASP A 188 5.66 9.89 -15.67
N LYS A 189 6.31 10.89 -15.08
CA LYS A 189 7.65 11.33 -15.45
C LYS A 189 8.31 11.76 -14.16
N ASP A 190 9.34 11.05 -13.73
CA ASP A 190 10.05 11.38 -12.51
C ASP A 190 10.98 12.60 -12.68
N ALA A 191 11.40 13.14 -11.53
CA ALA A 191 12.35 14.25 -11.50
C ALA A 191 13.72 13.77 -12.00
N GLY A 192 14.33 14.49 -12.94
CA GLY A 192 15.60 14.12 -13.55
C GLY A 192 15.48 13.37 -14.88
N GLU A 193 14.28 12.90 -15.24
CA GLU A 193 14.06 12.17 -16.48
C GLU A 193 13.73 13.09 -17.66
N GLN A 194 14.08 12.62 -18.86
CA GLN A 194 13.78 13.33 -20.10
C GLN A 194 12.28 13.32 -20.40
N PHE A 195 11.80 14.33 -21.12
CA PHE A 195 10.40 14.44 -21.54
C PHE A 195 10.33 14.97 -22.97
N LEU A 196 9.62 14.26 -23.85
CA LEU A 196 9.51 14.56 -25.29
C LEU A 196 10.85 14.65 -26.04
N LYS A 197 11.93 14.09 -25.48
CA LYS A 197 13.30 14.15 -26.02
C LYS A 197 14.08 12.89 -25.65
N GLY A 198 15.17 12.62 -26.37
CA GLY A 198 16.08 11.50 -26.11
C GLY A 198 15.37 10.14 -26.13
N ALA A 199 15.62 9.32 -25.12
CA ALA A 199 15.00 7.99 -25.00
C ALA A 199 13.48 8.03 -24.70
N GLN A 200 12.96 9.19 -24.24
CA GLN A 200 11.56 9.46 -23.93
C GLN A 200 10.93 10.40 -24.98
N ASN A 201 11.23 10.19 -26.26
CA ASN A 201 10.71 11.00 -27.36
C ASN A 201 9.17 11.00 -27.47
N LYS A 202 8.49 9.98 -26.93
CA LYS A 202 7.02 9.86 -26.93
C LYS A 202 6.33 10.59 -25.78
N GLY A 203 7.06 11.19 -24.84
CA GLY A 203 6.51 11.94 -23.71
C GLY A 203 7.01 11.43 -22.38
N PHE A 204 6.13 10.73 -21.65
CA PHE A 204 6.36 10.15 -20.34
C PHE A 204 7.32 8.96 -20.39
N ASP A 205 7.97 8.64 -19.27
CA ASP A 205 8.83 7.46 -19.18
C ASP A 205 7.98 6.21 -18.89
N PHE A 206 6.96 6.34 -18.03
CA PHE A 206 5.99 5.30 -17.74
C PHE A 206 4.65 5.57 -18.42
N TYR A 207 4.08 4.54 -19.04
CA TYR A 207 2.70 4.53 -19.51
C TYR A 207 2.00 3.27 -19.02
N SER A 208 0.83 3.42 -18.41
CA SER A 208 -0.07 2.32 -18.07
C SER A 208 -1.43 2.52 -18.75
N PHE A 209 -1.97 1.46 -19.34
CA PHE A 209 -3.33 1.44 -19.89
C PHE A 209 -4.06 0.23 -19.36
N HIS A 210 -5.30 0.42 -18.90
CA HIS A 210 -6.14 -0.69 -18.45
C HIS A 210 -7.58 -0.54 -18.94
N LEU A 211 -8.22 -1.67 -19.20
CA LEU A 211 -9.65 -1.83 -19.40
C LEU A 211 -10.10 -3.01 -18.54
N PHE A 212 -11.07 -2.77 -17.67
CA PHE A 212 -11.54 -3.73 -16.69
C PHE A 212 -13.05 -3.75 -16.63
N ALA A 213 -13.65 -4.92 -16.86
CA ALA A 213 -15.10 -5.11 -16.84
C ALA A 213 -15.49 -6.20 -15.84
N ARG A 214 -16.57 -5.98 -15.08
CA ARG A 214 -17.06 -6.90 -14.03
C ARG A 214 -18.50 -7.32 -14.29
N LYS A 215 -18.87 -8.51 -13.78
CA LYS A 215 -20.25 -9.02 -13.73
C LYS A 215 -20.96 -8.92 -15.11
N ILE A 216 -20.38 -9.53 -16.14
CA ILE A 216 -20.97 -9.69 -17.48
C ILE A 216 -21.39 -11.16 -17.64
N GLY A 217 -22.61 -11.49 -17.22
CA GLY A 217 -23.12 -12.87 -17.24
C GLY A 217 -22.25 -13.81 -16.40
N ILE A 218 -21.65 -14.83 -17.04
CA ILE A 218 -20.74 -15.78 -16.38
C ILE A 218 -19.35 -15.19 -16.11
N ILE A 219 -18.98 -14.11 -16.80
CA ILE A 219 -17.69 -13.43 -16.66
C ILE A 219 -17.77 -12.52 -15.44
N GLN A 220 -17.03 -12.86 -14.39
CA GLN A 220 -16.96 -12.05 -13.17
C GLN A 220 -15.99 -10.90 -13.30
N ALA A 221 -14.87 -11.12 -13.99
CA ALA A 221 -13.86 -10.11 -14.27
C ALA A 221 -13.23 -10.36 -15.64
N LEU A 222 -13.03 -9.30 -16.41
CA LEU A 222 -12.23 -9.27 -17.63
C LEU A 222 -11.25 -8.11 -17.49
N ALA A 223 -9.96 -8.39 -17.62
CA ALA A 223 -8.88 -7.43 -17.57
C ALA A 223 -8.13 -7.45 -18.90
N LEU A 224 -7.97 -6.28 -19.52
CA LEU A 224 -7.15 -6.06 -20.71
C LEU A 224 -6.19 -4.90 -20.47
N GLY A 225 -4.95 -5.01 -20.94
CA GLY A 225 -3.89 -4.05 -20.64
C GLY A 225 -3.23 -4.37 -19.30
N ASP A 226 -3.13 -3.38 -18.42
CA ASP A 226 -2.40 -3.47 -17.16
C ASP A 226 -3.31 -3.83 -15.99
N PHE A 227 -2.97 -4.90 -15.29
CA PHE A 227 -3.74 -5.45 -14.17
C PHE A 227 -2.83 -6.05 -13.11
N SER A 228 -3.32 -6.15 -11.87
CA SER A 228 -2.64 -6.87 -10.81
C SER A 228 -3.32 -8.23 -10.57
N VAL A 229 -2.51 -9.19 -10.16
CA VAL A 229 -2.94 -10.56 -9.85
C VAL A 229 -2.58 -10.89 -8.40
N ASN A 230 -3.56 -11.39 -7.65
CA ASN A 230 -3.39 -11.82 -6.25
C ASN A 230 -3.86 -13.27 -6.09
N LEU A 231 -3.00 -14.13 -5.56
CA LEU A 231 -3.24 -15.57 -5.41
C LEU A 231 -3.02 -16.00 -3.95
N GLY A 232 -3.89 -16.89 -3.46
CA GLY A 232 -3.80 -17.50 -2.14
C GLY A 232 -3.64 -16.50 -0.98
N GLN A 233 -2.68 -16.79 -0.10
CA GLN A 233 -2.21 -15.94 0.99
C GLN A 233 -0.89 -15.22 0.64
N GLY A 234 -0.58 -15.11 -0.65
CA GLY A 234 0.57 -14.38 -1.17
C GLY A 234 1.90 -15.13 -1.11
N LEU A 235 1.91 -16.45 -0.84
CA LEU A 235 3.15 -17.24 -0.98
C LEU A 235 3.62 -17.32 -2.43
N THR A 236 2.69 -17.34 -3.39
CA THR A 236 2.97 -17.47 -4.83
C THR A 236 3.04 -16.13 -5.54
N GLN A 237 1.95 -15.36 -5.60
CA GLN A 237 1.93 -14.03 -6.18
C GLN A 237 0.91 -13.12 -5.49
N TRP A 238 1.36 -11.92 -5.09
CA TRP A 238 0.51 -10.89 -4.53
C TRP A 238 1.07 -9.50 -4.83
N GLN A 239 0.39 -8.77 -5.71
CA GLN A 239 0.88 -7.49 -6.25
C GLN A 239 0.18 -6.27 -5.65
N SER A 240 -1.00 -6.44 -5.06
CA SER A 240 -1.68 -5.33 -4.39
C SER A 240 -1.05 -4.99 -3.05
N LEU A 241 -1.23 -3.74 -2.59
CA LEU A 241 -0.85 -3.31 -1.24
C LEU A 241 -1.25 -4.35 -0.16
N ALA A 242 -0.26 -4.83 0.61
CA ALA A 242 -0.42 -5.92 1.57
C ALA A 242 0.20 -5.54 2.92
N PHE A 243 -0.64 -5.20 3.89
CA PHE A 243 -0.18 -4.84 5.23
C PHE A 243 0.28 -6.07 6.01
N LYS A 244 1.41 -5.97 6.70
CA LYS A 244 1.94 -7.03 7.57
C LYS A 244 1.52 -6.76 9.02
N LYS A 245 2.42 -6.96 9.98
CA LYS A 245 2.20 -6.69 11.40
C LYS A 245 1.83 -5.23 11.64
N SER A 246 0.70 -4.99 12.28
CA SER A 246 0.26 -3.65 12.65
C SER A 246 -0.64 -3.68 13.89
N VAL A 247 -1.16 -2.51 14.28
CA VAL A 247 -2.16 -2.36 15.33
C VAL A 247 -3.50 -3.01 14.99
N ASP A 248 -3.75 -3.31 13.71
CA ASP A 248 -4.91 -4.09 13.29
C ASP A 248 -4.59 -5.59 13.37
N VAL A 249 -4.60 -6.11 14.60
CA VAL A 249 -4.19 -7.49 14.92
C VAL A 249 -5.05 -8.56 14.26
N MET A 250 -6.26 -8.22 13.81
CA MET A 250 -7.14 -9.15 13.10
C MET A 250 -6.92 -9.13 11.58
N GLY A 251 -6.21 -8.14 11.06
CA GLY A 251 -5.91 -7.95 9.63
C GLY A 251 -4.78 -8.85 9.08
N VAL A 252 -4.65 -10.07 9.61
CA VAL A 252 -3.53 -10.99 9.27
C VAL A 252 -3.77 -11.84 8.01
N LYS A 253 -5.02 -11.96 7.58
CA LYS A 253 -5.41 -12.72 6.39
C LYS A 253 -5.31 -11.85 5.14
N ARG A 254 -4.75 -12.38 4.05
CA ARG A 254 -4.72 -11.70 2.76
C ARG A 254 -6.11 -11.70 2.12
N GLN A 255 -6.59 -10.52 1.74
CA GLN A 255 -7.92 -10.29 1.19
C GLN A 255 -7.87 -9.30 0.01
N ALA A 256 -8.05 -9.84 -1.20
CA ALA A 256 -8.21 -9.06 -2.42
C ALA A 256 -8.87 -9.93 -3.49
N ALA A 257 -9.48 -9.29 -4.50
CA ALA A 257 -9.90 -10.00 -5.70
C ALA A 257 -8.67 -10.51 -6.48
N THR A 258 -8.82 -11.66 -7.16
CA THR A 258 -7.75 -12.27 -7.93
C THR A 258 -7.25 -11.37 -9.06
N LEU A 259 -8.17 -10.79 -9.85
CA LEU A 259 -7.84 -9.78 -10.87
C LEU A 259 -8.31 -8.40 -10.42
N ARG A 260 -7.43 -7.41 -10.58
CA ARG A 260 -7.74 -6.00 -10.31
C ARG A 260 -7.14 -5.10 -11.39
N PRO A 261 -7.81 -4.00 -11.77
CA PRO A 261 -7.23 -3.02 -12.68
C PRO A 261 -5.97 -2.40 -12.04
N TYR A 262 -4.96 -2.11 -12.86
CA TYR A 262 -3.77 -1.38 -12.42
C TYR A 262 -3.85 0.07 -12.91
N SER A 263 -3.98 1.02 -11.99
CA SER A 263 -4.14 2.44 -12.30
C SER A 263 -3.18 3.35 -11.52
N SER A 264 -2.10 2.78 -11.00
CA SER A 264 -1.05 3.48 -10.24
C SER A 264 0.14 3.84 -11.12
N ALA A 265 1.09 4.59 -10.57
CA ALA A 265 2.30 5.05 -11.25
C ALA A 265 3.47 4.05 -11.16
N GLY A 266 3.36 3.01 -10.33
CA GLY A 266 4.47 2.09 -10.08
C GLY A 266 4.82 1.21 -11.28
N GLU A 267 6.11 1.07 -11.55
CA GLU A 267 6.57 0.37 -12.75
C GLU A 267 6.70 -1.16 -12.59
N PHE A 268 6.65 -1.68 -11.36
CA PHE A 268 7.05 -3.06 -11.08
C PHE A 268 5.91 -4.04 -10.77
N TYR A 269 4.93 -3.67 -9.94
CA TYR A 269 3.93 -4.61 -9.38
C TYR A 269 2.64 -4.72 -10.21
N PHE A 270 2.74 -5.03 -11.50
CA PHE A 270 1.59 -5.29 -12.38
C PHE A 270 1.88 -6.36 -13.44
N ASN A 271 0.88 -6.69 -14.24
CA ASN A 271 0.96 -7.55 -15.42
C ASN A 271 0.38 -6.77 -16.60
N ARG A 272 0.99 -6.88 -17.79
CA ARG A 272 0.51 -6.33 -19.06
C ARG A 272 0.05 -7.43 -20.00
N GLY A 273 -1.24 -7.51 -20.31
CA GLY A 273 -1.81 -8.55 -21.16
C GLY A 273 -3.32 -8.69 -21.01
N ALA A 274 -3.78 -9.93 -20.79
CA ALA A 274 -5.19 -10.23 -20.60
C ALA A 274 -5.42 -11.22 -19.45
N GLY A 275 -6.52 -11.06 -18.74
CA GLY A 275 -6.98 -11.98 -17.71
C GLY A 275 -8.50 -12.06 -17.68
N ILE A 276 -9.02 -13.24 -17.36
CA ILE A 276 -10.46 -13.47 -17.28
C ILE A 276 -10.79 -14.37 -16.08
N THR A 277 -11.84 -14.02 -15.35
CA THR A 277 -12.44 -14.83 -14.30
C THR A 277 -13.85 -15.22 -14.70
N ILE A 278 -14.12 -16.53 -14.72
CA ILE A 278 -15.42 -17.11 -15.05
C ILE A 278 -15.96 -17.81 -13.80
N LYS A 279 -17.23 -17.57 -13.47
CA LYS A 279 -17.91 -18.22 -12.36
C LYS A 279 -19.15 -18.94 -12.83
N LYS A 280 -19.25 -20.23 -12.49
CA LYS A 280 -20.42 -21.07 -12.75
C LYS A 280 -20.74 -21.87 -11.49
N GLY A 281 -21.82 -21.49 -10.80
CA GLY A 281 -22.21 -22.12 -9.54
C GLY A 281 -21.15 -21.92 -8.45
N LYS A 282 -20.62 -23.03 -7.93
CA LYS A 282 -19.62 -23.06 -6.85
C LYS A 282 -18.18 -22.97 -7.34
N ILE A 283 -17.96 -23.05 -8.65
CA ILE A 283 -16.63 -23.03 -9.26
C ILE A 283 -16.39 -21.64 -9.86
N GLU A 284 -15.22 -21.09 -9.55
CA GLU A 284 -14.71 -19.85 -10.09
C GLU A 284 -13.30 -20.12 -10.60
N SER A 285 -13.02 -19.80 -11.86
CA SER A 285 -11.72 -20.02 -12.47
C SER A 285 -11.21 -18.73 -13.08
N THR A 286 -9.96 -18.41 -12.78
CA THR A 286 -9.23 -17.30 -13.40
C THR A 286 -8.07 -17.83 -14.21
N VAL A 287 -7.87 -17.27 -15.40
CA VAL A 287 -6.66 -17.46 -16.18
C VAL A 287 -6.15 -16.10 -16.65
N PHE A 288 -4.83 -15.95 -16.76
CA PHE A 288 -4.21 -14.74 -17.27
C PHE A 288 -2.91 -15.05 -17.99
N ALA A 289 -2.54 -14.14 -18.90
CA ALA A 289 -1.27 -14.12 -19.58
C ALA A 289 -0.77 -12.69 -19.70
N SER A 290 0.54 -12.51 -19.58
CA SER A 290 1.21 -11.24 -19.59
C SER A 290 2.54 -11.30 -20.31
N ILE A 291 2.84 -10.26 -21.07
CA ILE A 291 4.14 -10.03 -21.68
C ILE A 291 4.52 -8.58 -21.39
N ARG A 292 5.64 -8.38 -20.69
CA ARG A 292 6.16 -7.05 -20.40
C ARG A 292 7.68 -7.02 -20.46
N LYS A 293 8.22 -5.81 -20.48
CA LYS A 293 9.66 -5.57 -20.30
C LYS A 293 9.88 -5.06 -18.88
N LEU A 294 10.97 -5.51 -18.27
CA LEU A 294 11.45 -5.10 -16.96
C LEU A 294 12.81 -4.44 -17.11
N SER A 295 13.09 -3.52 -16.21
CA SER A 295 14.44 -2.99 -16.03
C SER A 295 15.24 -3.92 -15.13
N ALA A 296 16.44 -4.28 -15.55
CA ALA A 296 17.30 -5.21 -14.84
C ALA A 296 18.76 -4.82 -15.03
N ASN A 297 19.61 -5.13 -14.05
CA ASN A 297 21.04 -4.91 -14.19
C ASN A 297 21.63 -5.95 -15.14
N PHE A 298 22.04 -5.49 -16.33
CA PHE A 298 22.56 -6.33 -17.40
C PHE A 298 24.07 -6.52 -17.27
N VAL A 299 24.53 -7.76 -17.43
CA VAL A 299 25.95 -8.10 -17.44
C VAL A 299 26.25 -8.86 -18.73
N ALA A 300 27.09 -8.26 -19.57
CA ALA A 300 27.66 -8.93 -20.73
C ALA A 300 28.85 -9.76 -20.28
N ASP A 301 28.73 -11.09 -20.34
CA ASP A 301 29.86 -11.98 -20.10
C ASP A 301 30.64 -12.16 -21.40
N THR A 302 31.74 -11.42 -21.55
CA THR A 302 32.63 -11.53 -22.71
C THR A 302 33.48 -12.80 -22.71
N VAL A 303 33.49 -13.57 -21.63
CA VAL A 303 34.28 -14.81 -21.48
C VAL A 303 33.48 -16.00 -21.97
N ASN A 304 32.23 -16.14 -21.52
CA ASN A 304 31.36 -17.25 -21.92
C ASN A 304 30.36 -16.89 -23.03
N ASN A 305 30.27 -15.61 -23.41
CA ASN A 305 29.33 -15.08 -24.40
C ASN A 305 27.85 -15.37 -24.04
N GLU A 306 27.57 -15.48 -22.73
CA GLU A 306 26.23 -15.67 -22.18
C GLU A 306 25.83 -14.44 -21.38
N ASP A 307 25.04 -13.57 -22.01
CA ASP A 307 24.48 -12.40 -21.34
C ASP A 307 23.48 -12.82 -20.25
N PHE A 308 23.58 -12.21 -19.07
CA PHE A 308 22.69 -12.52 -17.94
C PHE A 308 22.26 -11.26 -17.18
N ILE A 309 21.25 -11.42 -16.32
CA ILE A 309 20.80 -10.35 -15.41
C ILE A 309 21.12 -10.70 -13.97
N SER A 310 21.68 -9.73 -13.24
CA SER A 310 22.12 -9.92 -11.84
C SER A 310 21.02 -9.57 -10.83
N SER A 311 20.18 -8.59 -11.15
CA SER A 311 19.08 -8.15 -10.31
C SER A 311 17.95 -7.50 -11.11
N PHE A 312 16.73 -7.59 -10.56
CA PHE A 312 15.60 -6.79 -11.02
C PHE A 312 15.70 -5.40 -10.40
N LEU A 313 15.46 -4.36 -11.20
CA LEU A 313 15.41 -2.99 -10.72
C LEU A 313 13.95 -2.61 -10.45
N THR A 314 13.64 -2.26 -9.21
CA THR A 314 12.27 -1.92 -8.76
C THR A 314 12.08 -0.42 -8.53
N SER A 315 13.13 0.40 -8.68
CA SER A 315 13.12 1.83 -8.34
C SER A 315 12.40 2.71 -9.36
N GLY A 316 12.15 2.23 -10.58
CA GLY A 316 11.52 2.99 -11.66
C GLY A 316 12.38 4.09 -12.30
N TYR A 317 13.42 4.57 -11.62
CA TYR A 317 14.21 5.71 -12.11
C TYR A 317 15.01 5.45 -13.39
N ASN A 318 14.87 6.38 -14.34
CA ASN A 318 15.57 6.43 -15.62
C ASN A 318 16.23 7.81 -15.86
N ARG A 319 16.96 8.33 -14.86
CA ARG A 319 17.42 9.72 -14.82
C ARG A 319 18.82 9.93 -15.41
N THR A 320 19.64 8.89 -15.46
CA THR A 320 21.05 8.88 -15.88
C THR A 320 21.29 7.98 -17.10
N PRO A 321 22.43 8.11 -17.83
CA PRO A 321 22.73 7.23 -18.96
C PRO A 321 22.77 5.74 -18.61
N SER A 322 23.31 5.38 -17.44
CA SER A 322 23.36 3.99 -16.98
C SER A 322 21.97 3.45 -16.66
N GLU A 323 21.13 4.24 -15.98
CA GLU A 323 19.74 3.84 -15.70
C GLU A 323 18.94 3.65 -17.01
N GLN A 324 19.21 4.46 -18.05
CA GLN A 324 18.58 4.30 -19.37
C GLN A 324 19.04 3.05 -20.13
N LEU A 325 20.27 2.59 -19.93
CA LEU A 325 20.77 1.34 -20.52
C LEU A 325 20.13 0.11 -19.87
N ASP A 326 19.92 0.16 -18.55
CA ASP A 326 19.28 -0.92 -17.79
C ASP A 326 17.73 -0.94 -17.95
N ARG A 327 17.17 0.08 -18.62
CA ARG A 327 15.72 0.26 -18.77
C ARG A 327 15.10 -0.73 -19.75
N ASN A 328 14.06 -1.45 -19.33
CA ASN A 328 13.24 -2.31 -20.19
C ASN A 328 14.06 -3.33 -21.02
N ASN A 329 15.19 -3.80 -20.50
CA ASN A 329 16.11 -4.70 -21.20
C ASN A 329 15.77 -6.19 -21.01
N LEU A 330 14.91 -6.55 -20.05
CA LEU A 330 14.50 -7.94 -19.79
C LEU A 330 13.04 -8.18 -20.18
N LYS A 331 12.77 -9.06 -21.16
CA LYS A 331 11.39 -9.48 -21.46
C LYS A 331 10.97 -10.56 -20.47
N GLN A 332 9.86 -10.33 -19.77
CA GLN A 332 9.19 -11.31 -18.92
C GLN A 332 7.85 -11.71 -19.56
N THR A 333 7.67 -13.01 -19.75
CA THR A 333 6.36 -13.61 -20.06
C THR A 333 5.87 -14.32 -18.80
N SER A 334 4.65 -14.02 -18.37
CA SER A 334 4.05 -14.68 -17.20
C SER A 334 2.62 -15.12 -17.50
N TYR A 335 2.28 -16.33 -17.10
CA TYR A 335 0.94 -16.89 -17.27
C TYR A 335 0.60 -17.77 -16.09
N GLY A 336 -0.69 -17.89 -15.82
CA GLY A 336 -1.14 -18.62 -14.65
C GLY A 336 -2.63 -18.48 -14.45
N GLY A 337 -3.07 -18.91 -13.29
CA GLY A 337 -4.49 -18.90 -12.97
C GLY A 337 -4.79 -19.47 -11.60
N ASN A 338 -6.07 -19.45 -11.27
CA ASN A 338 -6.60 -20.17 -10.14
C ASN A 338 -7.90 -20.89 -10.47
N ILE A 339 -8.15 -21.99 -9.76
CA ILE A 339 -9.43 -22.67 -9.73
C ILE A 339 -9.88 -22.70 -8.28
N LEU A 340 -10.97 -21.99 -8.00
CA LEU A 340 -11.55 -21.84 -6.68
C LEU A 340 -12.88 -22.58 -6.61
N LEU A 341 -12.96 -23.57 -5.71
CA LEU A 341 -14.21 -24.20 -5.30
C LEU A 341 -14.68 -23.56 -4.01
N ARG A 342 -15.83 -22.88 -4.05
CA ARG A 342 -16.35 -22.09 -2.93
C ARG A 342 -17.77 -22.47 -2.56
N ASN A 343 -18.04 -22.51 -1.27
CA ASN A 343 -19.36 -22.57 -0.68
C ASN A 343 -19.50 -21.48 0.41
N ASN A 344 -20.67 -21.35 1.05
CA ASN A 344 -20.92 -20.29 2.03
C ASN A 344 -19.98 -20.30 3.24
N ARG A 345 -19.39 -21.45 3.59
CA ARG A 345 -18.55 -21.63 4.79
C ARG A 345 -17.11 -22.03 4.50
N TRP A 346 -16.77 -22.41 3.27
CA TRP A 346 -15.42 -22.84 2.94
C TRP A 346 -15.05 -22.49 1.51
N HIS A 347 -13.75 -22.43 1.24
CA HIS A 347 -13.21 -22.51 -0.10
C HIS A 347 -11.92 -23.32 -0.12
N VAL A 348 -11.61 -23.86 -1.30
CA VAL A 348 -10.32 -24.45 -1.65
C VAL A 348 -9.94 -23.91 -3.01
N GLY A 349 -8.74 -23.33 -3.12
CA GLY A 349 -8.18 -22.78 -4.33
C GLY A 349 -6.92 -23.52 -4.73
N ALA A 350 -6.78 -23.85 -6.01
CA ALA A 350 -5.51 -24.27 -6.61
C ALA A 350 -4.97 -23.11 -7.45
N ASN A 351 -3.72 -22.71 -7.21
CA ASN A 351 -3.07 -21.57 -7.87
C ASN A 351 -1.81 -22.03 -8.56
N ALA A 352 -1.53 -21.48 -9.73
CA ALA A 352 -0.26 -21.70 -10.43
C ALA A 352 0.16 -20.44 -11.18
N ILE A 353 1.47 -20.22 -11.22
CA ILE A 353 2.07 -19.16 -12.01
C ILE A 353 3.42 -19.60 -12.57
N PHE A 354 3.65 -19.23 -13.82
CA PHE A 354 4.85 -19.52 -14.58
C PHE A 354 5.44 -18.21 -15.08
N TYR A 355 6.77 -18.14 -15.11
CA TYR A 355 7.55 -17.02 -15.58
C TYR A 355 8.62 -17.53 -16.53
N ASP A 356 8.75 -16.86 -17.68
CA ASP A 356 9.81 -17.06 -18.65
C ASP A 356 10.50 -15.72 -18.93
N PHE A 357 11.82 -15.72 -18.87
CA PHE A 357 12.70 -14.57 -19.03
C PHE A 357 13.49 -14.70 -20.33
N SER A 358 13.71 -13.59 -21.03
CA SER A 358 14.55 -13.58 -22.24
C SER A 358 16.03 -13.80 -21.95
N LEU A 359 16.49 -13.49 -20.73
CA LEU A 359 17.87 -13.68 -20.28
C LEU A 359 17.88 -14.48 -18.97
N PRO A 360 18.91 -15.32 -18.73
CA PRO A 360 19.08 -16.01 -17.47
C PRO A 360 19.23 -15.05 -16.30
N VAL A 361 18.54 -15.36 -15.20
CA VAL A 361 18.80 -14.73 -13.91
C VAL A 361 19.98 -15.42 -13.25
N VAL A 362 21.05 -14.69 -12.95
CA VAL A 362 22.23 -15.20 -12.26
C VAL A 362 22.62 -14.22 -11.15
N LYS A 363 22.40 -14.62 -9.91
CA LYS A 363 22.80 -13.83 -8.74
C LYS A 363 24.30 -13.95 -8.50
N ARG A 364 24.89 -12.92 -7.88
CA ARG A 364 26.30 -12.97 -7.43
C ARG A 364 26.52 -14.19 -6.55
N ASP A 365 27.68 -14.82 -6.68
CA ASP A 365 28.07 -16.01 -5.91
C ASP A 365 28.43 -15.63 -4.48
N GLU A 366 27.38 -15.35 -3.70
CA GLU A 366 27.45 -15.01 -2.29
C GLU A 366 26.77 -16.12 -1.47
N PRO A 367 27.25 -16.44 -0.26
CA PRO A 367 26.68 -17.53 0.56
C PRO A 367 25.17 -17.42 0.80
N TYR A 368 24.64 -16.20 0.94
CA TYR A 368 23.20 -15.96 1.12
C TYR A 368 22.39 -16.12 -0.19
N ASN A 369 23.02 -16.04 -1.36
CA ASN A 369 22.37 -16.20 -2.67
C ASN A 369 22.28 -17.67 -3.14
N ARG A 370 22.82 -18.63 -2.38
CA ARG A 370 22.82 -20.06 -2.76
C ARG A 370 21.46 -20.60 -3.19
N TYR A 371 20.37 -20.13 -2.59
CA TYR A 371 19.00 -20.57 -2.91
C TYR A 371 18.22 -19.60 -3.79
N ALA A 372 18.84 -18.55 -4.30
CA ALA A 372 18.16 -17.56 -5.10
C ALA A 372 17.68 -18.16 -6.44
N ILE A 373 16.70 -17.47 -7.04
CA ILE A 373 16.17 -17.80 -8.36
C ILE A 373 17.30 -17.76 -9.38
N SER A 374 17.37 -18.78 -10.24
CA SER A 374 18.33 -18.82 -11.34
C SER A 374 17.77 -19.44 -12.61
N GLY A 375 18.34 -19.04 -13.75
CA GLY A 375 17.98 -19.49 -15.09
C GLY A 375 16.85 -18.66 -15.73
N ASN A 376 16.30 -19.18 -16.83
CA ASN A 376 15.37 -18.41 -17.69
C ASN A 376 13.90 -18.68 -17.37
N SER A 377 13.59 -19.62 -16.49
CA SER A 377 12.20 -19.94 -16.14
C SER A 377 12.04 -20.26 -14.66
N TRP A 378 10.90 -19.83 -14.10
CA TRP A 378 10.50 -20.10 -12.73
C TRP A 378 9.01 -20.36 -12.66
N TYR A 379 8.58 -21.17 -11.70
CA TYR A 379 7.16 -21.36 -11.44
C TYR A 379 6.89 -21.62 -9.97
N ASN A 380 5.68 -21.28 -9.55
CA ASN A 380 5.17 -21.53 -8.22
C ASN A 380 3.75 -22.09 -8.33
N MET A 381 3.45 -23.08 -7.48
CA MET A 381 2.13 -23.68 -7.38
C MET A 381 1.71 -23.66 -5.91
N SER A 382 0.41 -23.46 -5.64
CA SER A 382 -0.11 -23.55 -4.28
C SER A 382 -1.53 -24.06 -4.21
N ILE A 383 -1.89 -24.54 -3.03
CA ILE A 383 -3.26 -24.82 -2.63
C ILE A 383 -3.57 -23.94 -1.43
N ASP A 384 -4.60 -23.10 -1.56
CA ASP A 384 -5.15 -22.31 -0.47
C ASP A 384 -6.49 -22.87 0.00
N TYR A 385 -6.82 -22.59 1.25
CA TYR A 385 -8.09 -23.01 1.83
C TYR A 385 -8.59 -22.01 2.87
N SER A 386 -9.90 -22.03 3.10
CA SER A 386 -10.47 -21.47 4.32
C SER A 386 -11.74 -22.19 4.75
N TYR A 387 -12.04 -22.11 6.04
CA TYR A 387 -13.23 -22.69 6.64
C TYR A 387 -13.73 -21.85 7.81
N THR A 388 -15.00 -21.48 7.79
CA THR A 388 -15.68 -20.80 8.88
C THR A 388 -16.60 -21.76 9.61
N TYR A 389 -16.37 -21.91 10.92
CA TYR A 389 -17.25 -22.64 11.82
C TYR A 389 -17.60 -21.76 13.01
N LYS A 390 -18.87 -21.34 13.09
CA LYS A 390 -19.38 -20.42 14.12
C LYS A 390 -18.50 -19.15 14.21
N ASN A 391 -17.92 -18.90 15.37
CA ASN A 391 -17.06 -17.77 15.72
C ASN A 391 -15.58 -17.98 15.37
N MET A 392 -15.23 -19.04 14.63
CA MET A 392 -13.87 -19.38 14.22
C MET A 392 -13.75 -19.38 12.69
N HIS A 393 -12.67 -18.79 12.18
CA HIS A 393 -12.30 -18.79 10.76
C HIS A 393 -10.86 -19.27 10.56
N LEU A 394 -10.71 -20.43 9.94
CA LEU A 394 -9.43 -21.03 9.57
C LEU A 394 -9.07 -20.63 8.14
N PHE A 395 -7.79 -20.38 7.88
CA PHE A 395 -7.26 -20.14 6.53
C PHE A 395 -5.84 -20.65 6.40
N GLY A 396 -5.39 -20.93 5.18
CA GLY A 396 -4.01 -21.31 4.94
C GLY A 396 -3.66 -21.40 3.46
N GLU A 397 -2.36 -21.51 3.19
CA GLU A 397 -1.78 -21.75 1.86
C GLU A 397 -0.55 -22.66 2.01
N ALA A 398 -0.50 -23.69 1.17
CA ALA A 398 0.66 -24.55 0.99
C ALA A 398 1.19 -24.37 -0.43
N ALA A 399 2.44 -23.96 -0.57
CA ALA A 399 3.07 -23.64 -1.85
C ALA A 399 4.36 -24.44 -2.09
N MET A 400 4.68 -24.63 -3.36
CA MET A 400 5.96 -25.17 -3.84
C MET A 400 6.54 -24.33 -4.97
N ASP A 401 7.87 -24.31 -5.06
CA ASP A 401 8.60 -23.69 -6.16
C ASP A 401 9.06 -24.72 -7.21
N LYS A 402 9.72 -24.24 -8.28
CA LYS A 402 10.31 -25.07 -9.34
C LYS A 402 11.24 -26.18 -8.84
N ARG A 403 11.89 -25.99 -7.69
CA ARG A 403 12.84 -26.93 -7.09
C ARG A 403 12.19 -27.80 -6.01
N SER A 404 10.85 -27.84 -5.93
CA SER A 404 10.08 -28.58 -4.92
C SER A 404 10.34 -28.16 -3.47
N ASN A 405 10.91 -26.97 -3.26
CA ASN A 405 10.98 -26.40 -1.92
C ASN A 405 9.58 -25.98 -1.49
N LYS A 406 9.27 -26.13 -0.20
CA LYS A 406 7.91 -25.97 0.32
C LYS A 406 7.78 -24.72 1.18
N ALA A 407 6.58 -24.15 1.19
CA ALA A 407 6.19 -23.06 2.06
C ALA A 407 4.76 -23.27 2.57
N PHE A 408 4.52 -22.97 3.84
CA PHE A 408 3.23 -23.15 4.49
C PHE A 408 2.90 -21.93 5.34
N ILE A 409 1.66 -21.45 5.23
CA ILE A 409 1.08 -20.46 6.12
C ILE A 409 -0.29 -20.96 6.55
N ASN A 410 -0.55 -20.93 7.86
CA ASN A 410 -1.81 -21.34 8.45
C ASN A 410 -2.24 -20.28 9.45
N GLY A 411 -3.51 -19.94 9.50
CA GLY A 411 -4.02 -18.94 10.42
C GLY A 411 -5.44 -19.21 10.89
N ILE A 412 -5.75 -18.64 12.05
CA ILE A 412 -7.03 -18.76 12.73
C ILE A 412 -7.44 -17.36 13.20
N LEU A 413 -8.68 -16.97 12.93
CA LEU A 413 -9.35 -15.83 13.55
C LEU A 413 -10.47 -16.37 14.44
N LEU A 414 -10.54 -15.94 15.69
CA LEU A 414 -11.48 -16.45 16.68
C LEU A 414 -12.09 -15.30 17.47
N SER A 415 -13.41 -15.18 17.48
CA SER A 415 -14.14 -14.30 18.39
C SER A 415 -14.59 -15.11 19.62
N VAL A 416 -13.81 -15.12 20.70
CA VAL A 416 -14.09 -15.94 21.90
C VAL A 416 -15.26 -15.36 22.70
N ASP A 417 -15.35 -14.03 22.75
CA ASP A 417 -16.38 -13.25 23.42
C ASP A 417 -16.74 -12.06 22.51
N PRO A 418 -17.95 -11.47 22.57
CA PRO A 418 -18.27 -10.24 21.83
C PRO A 418 -17.27 -9.07 22.04
N ARG A 419 -16.48 -9.11 23.12
CA ARG A 419 -15.46 -8.12 23.45
C ARG A 419 -14.02 -8.59 23.16
N VAL A 420 -13.79 -9.86 22.84
CA VAL A 420 -12.45 -10.44 22.70
C VAL A 420 -12.30 -11.20 21.38
N ASP A 421 -11.44 -10.69 20.52
CA ASP A 421 -11.04 -11.33 19.27
C ASP A 421 -9.56 -11.74 19.34
N ILE A 422 -9.23 -12.90 18.80
CA ILE A 422 -7.88 -13.48 18.77
C ILE A 422 -7.52 -13.86 17.34
N SER A 423 -6.28 -13.59 16.94
CA SER A 423 -5.70 -14.06 15.69
C SER A 423 -4.42 -14.85 15.96
N ILE A 424 -4.21 -15.93 15.22
CA ILE A 424 -2.98 -16.73 15.29
C ILE A 424 -2.54 -17.03 13.87
N VAL A 425 -1.27 -16.85 13.55
CA VAL A 425 -0.68 -17.23 12.26
C VAL A 425 0.62 -17.99 12.49
N GLN A 426 0.67 -19.21 11.96
CA GLN A 426 1.88 -20.02 11.89
C GLN A 426 2.40 -19.99 10.45
N ARG A 427 3.71 -19.85 10.29
CA ARG A 427 4.37 -19.88 8.98
C ARG A 427 5.64 -20.71 9.04
N THR A 428 5.85 -21.53 8.03
CA THR A 428 7.08 -22.31 7.80
C THR A 428 7.41 -22.28 6.32
N ILE A 429 8.45 -21.54 5.98
CA ILE A 429 8.94 -21.32 4.63
C ILE A 429 10.36 -21.83 4.59
N SER A 430 10.60 -22.84 3.76
CA SER A 430 11.94 -23.43 3.64
C SER A 430 12.96 -22.41 3.13
N LYS A 431 14.23 -22.58 3.52
CA LYS A 431 15.35 -21.76 3.05
C LYS A 431 15.52 -21.73 1.53
N GLY A 432 15.07 -22.79 0.86
CA GLY A 432 15.14 -22.95 -0.58
C GLY A 432 14.00 -22.29 -1.35
N TYR A 433 12.86 -22.04 -0.71
CA TYR A 433 11.66 -21.57 -1.39
C TYR A 433 11.83 -20.14 -1.90
N GLN A 434 11.54 -19.94 -3.18
CA GLN A 434 11.57 -18.62 -3.82
C GLN A 434 10.27 -18.32 -4.57
N SER A 435 9.85 -17.07 -4.50
CA SER A 435 8.78 -16.50 -5.31
C SER A 435 9.19 -15.10 -5.80
N ILE A 436 8.90 -14.78 -7.06
CA ILE A 436 9.27 -13.51 -7.70
C ILE A 436 8.41 -12.36 -7.16
N ASN A 437 7.10 -12.55 -7.11
CA ASN A 437 6.13 -11.53 -6.71
C ASN A 437 5.34 -11.96 -5.45
N GLY A 438 5.93 -12.78 -4.58
CA GLY A 438 5.31 -13.22 -3.33
C GLY A 438 5.29 -12.09 -2.31
N ASN A 439 4.15 -11.91 -1.63
CA ASN A 439 3.98 -10.92 -0.56
C ASN A 439 3.02 -11.47 0.51
N ALA A 440 3.51 -12.49 1.23
CA ALA A 440 2.76 -13.16 2.28
C ALA A 440 2.91 -12.44 3.64
N PHE A 441 2.22 -12.94 4.67
CA PHE A 441 2.40 -12.46 6.04
C PHE A 441 3.70 -13.01 6.63
N THR A 442 4.81 -12.30 6.37
CA THR A 442 6.19 -12.64 6.77
C THR A 442 6.94 -11.43 7.27
N GLU A 443 8.00 -11.65 8.04
CA GLU A 443 8.94 -10.60 8.45
C GLU A 443 9.69 -10.07 7.22
N ASN A 444 10.30 -10.97 6.44
CA ASN A 444 10.99 -10.60 5.20
C ASN A 444 10.02 -10.04 4.16
N THR A 445 10.46 -9.11 3.32
CA THR A 445 9.69 -8.56 2.17
C THR A 445 9.18 -9.67 1.26
N TYR A 446 10.06 -10.62 0.91
CA TYR A 446 9.70 -11.82 0.17
C TYR A 446 9.47 -13.01 1.10
N PRO A 447 8.51 -13.90 0.80
CA PRO A 447 8.24 -15.07 1.60
C PRO A 447 9.30 -16.15 1.36
N THR A 448 10.47 -16.01 1.98
CA THR A 448 11.58 -16.97 1.90
C THR A 448 12.27 -17.13 3.24
N ASN A 449 12.80 -18.33 3.51
CA ASN A 449 13.70 -18.61 4.62
C ASN A 449 13.17 -18.22 6.01
N GLU A 450 11.89 -18.48 6.33
CA GLU A 450 11.29 -17.97 7.57
C GLU A 450 10.41 -19.02 8.26
N THR A 451 10.57 -19.20 9.57
CA THR A 451 9.63 -19.94 10.41
C THR A 451 9.21 -19.06 11.57
N GLY A 452 7.91 -18.94 11.82
CA GLY A 452 7.44 -18.09 12.91
C GLY A 452 6.00 -18.35 13.34
N ILE A 453 5.66 -17.78 14.49
CA ILE A 453 4.33 -17.79 15.07
C ILE A 453 3.96 -16.38 15.54
N TYR A 454 2.83 -15.90 15.03
CA TYR A 454 2.21 -14.64 15.39
C TYR A 454 0.95 -14.94 16.21
N ALA A 455 0.73 -14.21 17.29
CA ALA A 455 -0.52 -14.22 18.05
C ALA A 455 -0.93 -12.78 18.37
N GLY A 456 -2.16 -12.42 18.01
CA GLY A 456 -2.77 -11.11 18.24
C GLY A 456 -4.06 -11.22 19.04
N VAL A 457 -4.38 -10.19 19.82
CA VAL A 457 -5.61 -10.08 20.60
C VAL A 457 -6.15 -8.66 20.58
N SER A 458 -7.45 -8.53 20.38
CA SER A 458 -8.20 -7.27 20.43
C SER A 458 -9.29 -7.36 21.50
N ILE A 459 -9.14 -6.58 22.57
CA ILE A 459 -10.02 -6.58 23.75
C ILE A 459 -10.77 -5.25 23.84
N ARG A 460 -12.07 -5.31 24.11
CA ARG A 460 -12.96 -4.14 24.30
C ARG A 460 -13.56 -4.17 25.71
N PRO A 461 -12.79 -3.83 26.76
CA PRO A 461 -13.20 -4.08 28.14
C PRO A 461 -14.45 -3.27 28.54
N ALA A 462 -14.56 -2.03 28.04
CA ALA A 462 -15.67 -1.12 28.26
C ALA A 462 -15.94 -0.30 27.01
N ILE A 463 -17.10 0.39 26.97
CA ILE A 463 -17.46 1.28 25.87
C ILE A 463 -16.39 2.37 25.73
N GLY A 464 -15.93 2.60 24.50
CA GLY A 464 -14.89 3.58 24.19
C GLY A 464 -13.46 3.08 24.38
N TRP A 465 -13.23 1.96 25.08
CA TRP A 465 -11.90 1.38 25.29
C TRP A 465 -11.63 0.22 24.32
N LYS A 466 -10.45 0.23 23.71
CA LYS A 466 -9.94 -0.88 22.89
C LYS A 466 -8.46 -1.11 23.21
N ILE A 467 -8.08 -2.37 23.36
CA ILE A 467 -6.69 -2.79 23.59
C ILE A 467 -6.34 -3.77 22.48
N ASP A 468 -5.37 -3.41 21.65
CA ASP A 468 -4.83 -4.26 20.60
C ASP A 468 -3.40 -4.65 20.98
N ALA A 469 -3.09 -5.94 21.03
CA ALA A 469 -1.75 -6.41 21.33
C ALA A 469 -1.35 -7.62 20.48
N TYR A 470 -0.08 -7.75 20.15
CA TYR A 470 0.45 -8.95 19.51
C TYR A 470 1.86 -9.31 19.98
N ALA A 471 2.20 -10.58 19.78
CA ALA A 471 3.54 -11.12 19.86
C ALA A 471 3.84 -11.93 18.60
N ASP A 472 5.03 -11.73 18.02
CA ASP A 472 5.54 -12.50 16.89
C ASP A 472 6.94 -13.01 17.21
N PHE A 473 7.15 -14.31 17.02
CA PHE A 473 8.45 -14.96 17.18
C PHE A 473 8.82 -15.61 15.86
N TYR A 474 10.00 -15.30 15.33
CA TYR A 474 10.44 -15.79 14.04
C TYR A 474 11.93 -16.14 14.02
N LYS A 475 12.29 -17.03 13.11
CA LYS A 475 13.66 -17.45 12.83
C LYS A 475 13.91 -17.56 11.34
N PHE A 476 15.14 -17.26 10.95
CA PHE A 476 15.69 -17.43 9.60
C PHE A 476 16.75 -18.52 9.63
N PRO A 477 16.43 -19.75 9.16
CA PRO A 477 17.37 -20.88 9.19
C PRO A 477 18.62 -20.72 8.31
N TRP A 478 18.60 -19.80 7.36
CA TRP A 478 19.72 -19.50 6.44
C TRP A 478 20.14 -18.03 6.52
N LEU A 479 21.32 -17.76 5.96
CA LEU A 479 21.97 -16.45 5.88
C LEU A 479 21.12 -15.43 5.11
N LYS A 480 21.29 -14.14 5.43
CA LYS A 480 20.65 -13.03 4.71
C LYS A 480 21.69 -11.94 4.43
N TYR A 481 21.34 -11.00 3.57
CA TYR A 481 22.14 -9.81 3.36
C TYR A 481 22.42 -9.11 4.72
N LEU A 482 23.69 -8.86 5.03
CA LEU A 482 24.19 -8.29 6.29
C LEU A 482 24.00 -9.17 7.55
N VAL A 483 23.65 -10.45 7.39
CA VAL A 483 23.44 -11.41 8.49
C VAL A 483 24.06 -12.76 8.13
N ASP A 484 25.27 -12.99 8.64
CA ASP A 484 26.14 -14.10 8.22
C ASP A 484 25.99 -15.38 9.07
N ALA A 485 24.91 -15.48 9.85
CA ALA A 485 24.53 -16.72 10.52
C ALA A 485 22.99 -16.87 10.58
N PRO A 486 22.47 -18.09 10.83
CA PRO A 486 21.06 -18.27 11.15
C PRO A 486 20.64 -17.36 12.29
N SER A 487 19.53 -16.66 12.12
CA SER A 487 19.10 -15.59 13.02
C SER A 487 17.68 -15.79 13.53
N HIS A 488 17.34 -15.13 14.63
CA HIS A 488 15.99 -15.08 15.16
C HIS A 488 15.63 -13.66 15.59
N GLY A 489 14.33 -13.42 15.75
CA GLY A 489 13.81 -12.16 16.24
C GLY A 489 12.47 -12.32 16.94
N LYS A 490 12.10 -11.26 17.65
CA LYS A 490 10.83 -11.15 18.38
C LYS A 490 10.29 -9.74 18.24
N ASP A 491 8.98 -9.61 18.06
CA ASP A 491 8.29 -8.33 17.93
C ASP A 491 7.03 -8.34 18.78
N PHE A 492 6.87 -7.33 19.64
CA PHE A 492 5.72 -7.15 20.50
C PHE A 492 5.15 -5.76 20.33
N LEU A 493 3.83 -5.67 20.34
CA LEU A 493 3.12 -4.39 20.31
C LEU A 493 1.93 -4.45 21.26
N ALA A 494 1.68 -3.34 21.95
CA ALA A 494 0.45 -3.09 22.68
C ALA A 494 -0.02 -1.65 22.41
N GLN A 495 -1.27 -1.48 22.05
CA GLN A 495 -1.92 -0.18 21.87
C GLN A 495 -3.20 -0.14 22.69
N VAL A 496 -3.37 0.93 23.46
CA VAL A 496 -4.63 1.25 24.15
C VAL A 496 -5.24 2.46 23.47
N THR A 497 -6.47 2.32 22.99
CA THR A 497 -7.25 3.37 22.36
C THR A 497 -8.46 3.71 23.22
N TYR A 498 -8.70 4.99 23.44
CA TYR A 498 -9.83 5.53 24.19
C TYR A 498 -10.61 6.54 23.34
N THR A 499 -11.91 6.30 23.21
CA THR A 499 -12.86 7.07 22.41
C THR A 499 -14.11 7.38 23.26
N PRO A 500 -14.02 8.31 24.21
CA PRO A 500 -15.10 8.59 25.15
C PRO A 500 -16.36 9.14 24.46
N ASN A 501 -16.18 9.88 23.37
CA ASN A 501 -17.27 10.48 22.61
C ASN A 501 -16.87 10.64 21.13
N ARG A 502 -17.69 11.33 20.33
CA ARG A 502 -17.43 11.54 18.88
C ARG A 502 -16.36 12.61 18.59
N GLN A 503 -15.97 13.39 19.59
CA GLN A 503 -15.03 14.50 19.46
C GLN A 503 -13.59 14.10 19.80
N VAL A 504 -13.38 13.14 20.70
CA VAL A 504 -12.05 12.76 21.19
C VAL A 504 -11.71 11.32 20.82
N GLU A 505 -10.54 11.13 20.22
CA GLU A 505 -9.90 9.84 20.04
C GLU A 505 -8.44 9.95 20.49
N MET A 506 -8.03 9.14 21.45
CA MET A 506 -6.64 9.11 21.92
C MET A 506 -6.11 7.68 21.94
N TYR A 507 -4.84 7.51 21.66
CA TYR A 507 -4.17 6.23 21.83
C TYR A 507 -2.74 6.39 22.33
N THR A 508 -2.29 5.39 23.08
CA THR A 508 -0.89 5.19 23.45
C THR A 508 -0.47 3.81 22.98
N ARG A 509 0.74 3.71 22.41
CA ARG A 509 1.28 2.51 21.79
C ARG A 509 2.70 2.31 22.24
N PHE A 510 3.01 1.09 22.67
CA PHE A 510 4.35 0.62 22.92
C PHE A 510 4.67 -0.53 21.96
N LYS A 511 5.80 -0.45 21.26
CA LYS A 511 6.32 -1.50 20.38
C LYS A 511 7.76 -1.81 20.77
N THR A 512 8.13 -3.08 20.80
CA THR A 512 9.51 -3.52 20.99
C THR A 512 9.84 -4.63 20.00
N GLU A 513 10.87 -4.40 19.20
CA GLU A 513 11.39 -5.35 18.22
C GLU A 513 12.83 -5.68 18.59
N THR A 514 13.21 -6.95 18.55
CA THR A 514 14.60 -7.38 18.69
C THR A 514 14.96 -8.23 17.50
N LYS A 515 15.93 -7.78 16.73
CA LYS A 515 16.50 -8.47 15.56
C LYS A 515 17.96 -8.81 15.81
N GLN A 516 18.48 -9.75 15.04
CA GLN A 516 19.90 -10.07 15.02
C GLN A 516 20.54 -9.54 13.75
N ALA A 517 21.71 -8.91 13.89
CA ALA A 517 22.55 -8.48 12.80
C ALA A 517 24.03 -8.72 13.13
N ASN A 518 24.89 -8.66 12.11
CA ASN A 518 26.34 -8.73 12.30
C ASN A 518 26.82 -7.57 13.19
N GLN A 519 27.78 -7.84 14.08
CA GLN A 519 28.45 -6.80 14.86
C GLN A 519 29.27 -5.89 13.94
N SER A 520 28.98 -4.59 13.94
CA SER A 520 29.61 -3.60 13.04
C SER A 520 31.12 -3.46 13.24
N ASP A 521 31.60 -3.55 14.50
CA ASP A 521 33.01 -3.37 14.88
C ASP A 521 33.71 -4.71 15.17
N ASN A 522 33.33 -5.78 14.45
CA ASN A 522 33.91 -7.09 14.66
C ASN A 522 35.35 -7.16 14.11
N THR A 523 36.30 -7.52 14.98
CA THR A 523 37.72 -7.74 14.62
C THR A 523 38.07 -9.22 14.43
N THR A 524 37.11 -10.12 14.65
CA THR A 524 37.31 -11.56 14.44
C THR A 524 37.16 -11.94 12.97
N VAL A 525 37.76 -13.06 12.58
CA VAL A 525 37.72 -13.56 11.19
C VAL A 525 36.29 -13.91 10.74
N THR A 526 35.40 -14.25 11.66
CA THR A 526 34.02 -14.64 11.39
C THR A 526 33.04 -13.69 12.05
N ASN A 527 32.07 -13.19 11.30
CA ASN A 527 30.98 -12.38 11.85
C ASN A 527 30.13 -13.17 12.84
N PHE A 528 29.85 -12.56 13.99
CA PHE A 528 28.89 -13.06 14.96
C PHE A 528 27.72 -12.09 15.09
N LEU A 529 26.58 -12.63 15.49
CA LEU A 529 25.33 -11.89 15.57
C LEU A 529 25.13 -11.28 16.96
N VAL A 530 24.62 -10.06 17.00
CA VAL A 530 24.19 -9.36 18.21
C VAL A 530 22.71 -9.00 18.14
N ASN A 531 22.06 -8.94 19.30
CA ASN A 531 20.67 -8.52 19.41
C ASN A 531 20.60 -6.99 19.38
N LEU A 532 19.74 -6.47 18.51
CA LEU A 532 19.45 -5.05 18.32
C LEU A 532 18.00 -4.77 18.75
N PRO A 533 17.75 -4.49 20.04
CA PRO A 533 16.45 -4.03 20.49
C PRO A 533 16.15 -2.59 20.02
N LYS A 534 15.00 -2.43 19.38
CA LYS A 534 14.37 -1.16 18.99
C LYS A 534 13.04 -1.03 19.74
N GLN A 535 12.93 -0.02 20.58
CA GLN A 535 11.71 0.26 21.34
C GLN A 535 11.09 1.57 20.87
N ASN A 536 9.77 1.63 20.81
CA ASN A 536 9.03 2.78 20.36
C ASN A 536 7.82 3.02 21.25
N TRP A 537 7.70 4.24 21.78
CA TRP A 537 6.51 4.70 22.46
C TRP A 537 5.90 5.86 21.70
N ARG A 538 4.66 5.70 21.24
CA ARG A 538 3.87 6.73 20.57
C ARG A 538 2.60 7.04 21.33
N THR A 539 2.29 8.32 21.49
CA THR A 539 1.00 8.79 22.00
C THR A 539 0.42 9.80 21.01
N GLN A 540 -0.87 9.68 20.69
CA GLN A 540 -1.55 10.62 19.81
C GLN A 540 -2.95 10.92 20.32
N ILE A 541 -3.33 12.19 20.23
CA ILE A 541 -4.63 12.71 20.62
C ILE A 541 -5.23 13.43 19.40
N SER A 542 -6.43 13.06 19.01
CA SER A 542 -7.24 13.75 18.01
C SER A 542 -8.48 14.35 18.67
N TYR A 543 -8.64 15.65 18.51
CA TYR A 543 -9.71 16.42 19.12
C TYR A 543 -10.47 17.24 18.08
N LYS A 544 -11.75 16.92 17.87
CA LYS A 544 -12.66 17.66 17.00
C LYS A 544 -13.32 18.79 17.81
N LEU A 545 -12.73 19.98 17.74
CA LEU A 545 -13.24 21.19 18.39
C LEU A 545 -14.70 21.46 17.99
N ASN A 546 -15.00 21.33 16.70
CA ASN A 546 -16.34 21.46 16.13
C ASN A 546 -16.40 20.69 14.80
N THR A 547 -17.48 20.88 14.03
CA THR A 547 -17.66 20.22 12.72
C THR A 547 -16.65 20.66 11.65
N SER A 548 -15.90 21.73 11.89
CA SER A 548 -14.98 22.33 10.92
C SER A 548 -13.50 22.23 11.34
N PHE A 549 -13.19 22.20 12.63
CA PHE A 549 -11.82 22.21 13.13
C PHE A 549 -11.48 20.91 13.88
N THR A 550 -10.37 20.29 13.49
CA THR A 550 -9.79 19.14 14.19
C THR A 550 -8.33 19.45 14.52
N LEU A 551 -7.95 19.25 15.77
CA LEU A 551 -6.58 19.28 16.24
C LEU A 551 -6.06 17.86 16.38
N ARG A 552 -4.80 17.65 16.01
CA ARG A 552 -4.10 16.39 16.28
C ARG A 552 -2.75 16.72 16.90
N ASN A 553 -2.39 16.02 17.95
CA ASN A 553 -1.04 16.04 18.46
C ASN A 553 -0.52 14.61 18.54
N ARG A 554 0.74 14.40 18.17
CA ARG A 554 1.45 13.13 18.34
C ARG A 554 2.82 13.40 18.91
N ILE A 555 3.21 12.55 19.86
CA ILE A 555 4.55 12.47 20.43
C ILE A 555 5.04 11.05 20.25
N GLU A 556 6.29 10.90 19.84
CA GLU A 556 6.94 9.62 19.62
C GLU A 556 8.37 9.63 20.15
N LEU A 557 8.70 8.57 20.88
CA LEU A 557 10.00 8.29 21.44
C LEU A 557 10.48 6.96 20.87
N LEU A 558 11.74 6.91 20.50
CA LEU A 558 12.39 5.73 19.97
C LEU A 558 13.72 5.53 20.70
N TRP A 559 13.96 4.31 21.15
CA TRP A 559 15.21 3.89 21.75
C TRP A 559 15.79 2.74 20.94
N TYR A 560 17.03 2.90 20.53
CA TYR A 560 17.81 1.88 19.84
C TYR A 560 19.05 1.58 20.67
N ASP A 561 19.23 0.31 21.05
CA ASP A 561 20.36 -0.13 21.84
C ASP A 561 21.11 -1.24 21.08
N ASN A 562 22.40 -1.06 20.88
CA ASN A 562 23.29 -2.07 20.31
C ASN A 562 24.27 -2.54 21.40
N ASN A 563 23.72 -3.23 22.41
CA ASN A 563 24.46 -3.76 23.55
C ASN A 563 25.36 -2.74 24.27
N GLY A 564 24.90 -1.49 24.39
CA GLY A 564 25.63 -0.41 25.04
C GLY A 564 26.60 0.37 24.16
N VAL A 565 26.93 -0.11 22.96
CA VAL A 565 27.75 0.60 21.97
C VAL A 565 26.80 1.34 21.03
N ASN A 566 26.97 2.64 20.81
CA ASN A 566 26.13 3.44 19.90
C ASN A 566 24.62 3.39 20.23
N LYS A 567 24.27 3.61 21.51
CA LYS A 567 22.87 3.87 21.88
C LYS A 567 22.38 5.12 21.16
N ALA A 568 21.21 5.03 20.54
CA ALA A 568 20.61 6.13 19.80
C ALA A 568 19.17 6.33 20.23
N ASN A 569 18.80 7.59 20.44
CA ASN A 569 17.45 7.98 20.77
C ASN A 569 16.84 8.76 19.61
N GLY A 570 15.52 8.74 19.54
CA GLY A 570 14.73 9.52 18.60
C GLY A 570 13.53 10.12 19.31
N PHE A 571 13.25 11.38 19.00
CA PHE A 571 12.08 12.13 19.45
C PHE A 571 11.41 12.80 18.26
N LEU A 572 10.09 12.70 18.19
CA LEU A 572 9.29 13.39 17.20
C LEU A 572 8.00 13.88 17.83
N THR A 573 7.65 15.13 17.57
CA THR A 573 6.36 15.70 17.96
C THR A 573 5.79 16.56 16.85
N PHE A 574 4.48 16.50 16.66
CA PHE A 574 3.81 17.42 15.75
C PHE A 574 2.42 17.83 16.22
N PHE A 575 1.98 18.95 15.69
CA PHE A 575 0.63 19.49 15.82
C PHE A 575 0.02 19.68 14.44
N ASP A 576 -1.10 19.01 14.17
CA ASP A 576 -1.93 19.25 12.99
C ASP A 576 -3.11 20.15 13.34
N PHE A 577 -3.28 21.18 12.53
CA PHE A 577 -4.47 22.02 12.48
C PHE A 577 -5.21 21.69 11.18
N MET A 578 -6.34 21.00 11.30
CA MET A 578 -7.17 20.62 10.15
C MET A 578 -8.44 21.45 10.14
N TYR A 579 -8.65 22.16 9.03
CA TYR A 579 -9.84 22.93 8.75
C TYR A 579 -10.61 22.30 7.59
N LYS A 580 -11.80 21.78 7.87
CA LYS A 580 -12.71 21.16 6.92
C LYS A 580 -14.16 21.49 7.26
N PRO A 581 -14.60 22.73 6.99
CA PRO A 581 -15.99 23.13 7.17
C PRO A 581 -16.96 22.32 6.32
N MET A 582 -18.13 22.02 6.89
CA MET A 582 -19.22 21.39 6.14
C MET A 582 -19.72 22.37 5.06
N LEU A 583 -19.95 21.87 3.84
CA LEU A 583 -20.55 22.61 2.72
C LEU A 583 -19.75 23.79 2.13
N LYS A 584 -18.51 24.02 2.57
CA LYS A 584 -17.62 25.04 1.97
C LYS A 584 -16.64 24.37 1.01
N PRO A 585 -16.15 25.08 -0.02
CA PRO A 585 -15.26 24.53 -1.04
C PRO A 585 -13.78 24.47 -0.62
N LEU A 586 -13.43 25.07 0.52
CA LEU A 586 -12.04 25.15 1.01
C LEU A 586 -11.83 24.18 2.17
N SER A 587 -10.76 23.41 2.09
CA SER A 587 -10.17 22.69 3.22
C SER A 587 -8.66 22.91 3.28
N ALA A 588 -8.12 22.92 4.50
CA ALA A 588 -6.73 23.19 4.76
C ALA A 588 -6.19 22.29 5.87
N VAL A 589 -4.94 21.85 5.74
CA VAL A 589 -4.20 21.15 6.78
C VAL A 589 -2.84 21.80 6.94
N LEU A 590 -2.55 22.25 8.17
CA LEU A 590 -1.25 22.77 8.56
C LEU A 590 -0.64 21.80 9.58
N ARG A 591 0.60 21.32 9.32
CA ARG A 591 1.40 20.60 10.31
C ARG A 591 2.60 21.44 10.72
N LEU A 592 2.86 21.48 12.01
CA LEU A 592 4.13 21.93 12.60
C LEU A 592 4.78 20.75 13.33
N GLN A 593 6.00 20.40 12.98
CA GLN A 593 6.71 19.23 13.48
C GLN A 593 8.14 19.59 13.90
N TYR A 594 8.56 18.99 15.01
CA TYR A 594 9.95 18.94 15.47
C TYR A 594 10.40 17.50 15.55
N PHE A 595 11.66 17.24 15.17
CA PHE A 595 12.28 15.94 15.30
C PHE A 595 13.74 16.10 15.73
N GLU A 596 14.21 15.15 16.53
CA GLU A 596 15.57 15.06 17.03
C GLU A 596 15.93 13.59 17.19
N THR A 597 16.90 13.13 16.41
CA THR A 597 17.45 11.78 16.49
C THR A 597 18.97 11.82 16.52
N ASP A 598 19.58 10.88 17.24
CA ASP A 598 21.03 10.79 17.37
C ASP A 598 21.70 10.27 16.08
N ASP A 599 21.04 9.34 15.36
CA ASP A 599 21.53 8.77 14.12
C ASP A 599 20.39 8.33 13.16
N TYR A 600 20.77 7.67 12.06
CA TYR A 600 19.83 7.13 11.07
C TYR A 600 19.13 5.83 11.53
N ASN A 601 19.68 5.11 12.53
CA ASN A 601 19.04 3.92 13.10
C ASN A 601 17.86 4.30 13.99
N SER A 602 17.92 5.48 14.63
CA SER A 602 16.84 6.05 15.42
C SER A 602 15.85 6.90 14.62
N ARG A 603 15.84 6.78 13.28
CA ARG A 603 14.90 7.47 12.41
C ARG A 603 13.44 7.13 12.71
N ILE A 604 12.56 8.13 12.58
CA ILE A 604 11.12 7.99 12.82
C ILE A 604 10.37 8.30 11.53
N TYR A 605 9.44 7.44 11.14
CA TYR A 605 8.54 7.64 10.00
C TYR A 605 7.22 8.25 10.47
N ALA A 606 6.75 9.32 9.80
CA ALA A 606 5.45 9.91 10.09
C ALA A 606 4.66 10.21 8.82
N TYR A 607 3.44 9.69 8.76
CA TYR A 607 2.49 9.92 7.69
C TYR A 607 2.04 11.38 7.67
N GLU A 608 2.05 11.98 6.48
CA GLU A 608 1.58 13.35 6.24
C GLU A 608 0.34 13.36 5.35
N ASN A 609 -0.59 14.27 5.63
CA ASN A 609 -1.79 14.45 4.80
C ASN A 609 -1.40 15.06 3.46
N ASP A 610 -1.31 14.26 2.40
CA ASP A 610 -0.90 14.72 1.07
C ASP A 610 -2.09 15.16 0.17
N ILE A 611 -1.79 15.58 -1.05
CA ILE A 611 -2.78 15.79 -2.12
C ILE A 611 -3.51 14.48 -2.46
N LEU A 612 -4.68 14.57 -3.09
CA LEU A 612 -5.50 13.39 -3.40
C LEU A 612 -4.71 12.33 -4.20
N TYR A 613 -4.74 11.08 -3.73
CA TYR A 613 -3.98 9.92 -4.21
C TYR A 613 -2.45 10.06 -4.07
N GLY A 614 -1.99 10.80 -3.07
CA GLY A 614 -0.58 10.83 -2.65
C GLY A 614 -0.38 10.07 -1.35
N TYR A 615 0.82 9.49 -1.20
CA TYR A 615 1.38 9.12 0.10
C TYR A 615 2.60 10.00 0.34
N SER A 616 2.79 10.44 1.58
CA SER A 616 4.03 11.07 2.01
C SER A 616 4.33 10.58 3.42
N ILE A 617 5.39 9.80 3.55
CA ILE A 617 5.84 9.15 4.78
C ILE A 617 7.35 9.35 4.90
N PRO A 618 7.80 10.61 5.03
CA PRO A 618 9.22 10.93 5.17
C PRO A 618 9.84 10.25 6.41
N ALA A 619 11.10 9.84 6.25
CA ALA A 619 11.96 9.44 7.35
C ALA A 619 12.59 10.69 7.99
N PHE A 620 12.42 10.83 9.31
CA PHE A 620 13.00 11.92 10.09
C PHE A 620 14.19 11.41 10.89
N TYR A 621 15.34 12.02 10.67
CA TYR A 621 16.58 11.75 11.38
C TYR A 621 17.39 13.04 11.55
N ASP A 622 18.37 13.06 12.46
CA ASP A 622 19.04 14.25 12.97
C ASP A 622 18.08 15.23 13.66
N LYS A 623 18.42 16.53 13.66
CA LYS A 623 17.69 17.59 14.36
C LYS A 623 17.10 18.57 13.36
N GLY A 624 15.81 18.87 13.48
CA GLY A 624 15.19 19.81 12.57
C GLY A 624 13.73 20.10 12.83
N PHE A 625 13.21 20.99 11.99
CA PHE A 625 11.80 21.32 11.92
C PHE A 625 11.26 20.90 10.57
N ARG A 626 10.01 20.45 10.54
CA ARG A 626 9.25 20.30 9.31
C ARG A 626 7.90 20.95 9.49
N TYR A 627 7.45 21.65 8.45
CA TYR A 627 6.09 22.13 8.38
C TYR A 627 5.55 21.92 6.97
N TYR A 628 4.25 21.73 6.88
CA TYR A 628 3.58 21.72 5.59
C TYR A 628 2.21 22.37 5.68
N LEU A 629 1.81 22.98 4.57
CA LEU A 629 0.46 23.47 4.32
C LEU A 629 -0.09 22.72 3.12
N ASN A 630 -1.23 22.07 3.30
CA ASN A 630 -2.00 21.44 2.23
C ASN A 630 -3.34 22.17 2.10
N LEU A 631 -3.60 22.75 0.93
CA LEU A 631 -4.82 23.47 0.59
C LEU A 631 -5.57 22.69 -0.49
N ASN A 632 -6.87 22.53 -0.29
CA ASN A 632 -7.77 21.98 -1.30
C ASN A 632 -8.92 22.95 -1.52
N TYR A 633 -9.15 23.31 -2.78
CA TYR A 633 -10.20 24.23 -3.20
C TYR A 633 -11.01 23.64 -4.36
N ASP A 634 -12.30 23.45 -4.13
CA ASP A 634 -13.27 23.06 -5.16
C ASP A 634 -13.72 24.29 -5.96
N LEU A 635 -13.05 24.57 -7.09
CA LEU A 635 -13.35 25.69 -7.99
C LEU A 635 -14.77 25.59 -8.59
N ALA A 636 -15.18 24.36 -8.92
CA ALA A 636 -16.49 24.05 -9.48
C ALA A 636 -16.90 22.62 -9.07
N LYS A 637 -18.16 22.23 -9.32
CA LYS A 637 -18.65 20.87 -9.02
C LYS A 637 -17.81 19.75 -9.63
N ASN A 638 -17.16 20.05 -10.75
CA ASN A 638 -16.32 19.13 -11.49
C ASN A 638 -14.82 19.41 -11.36
N VAL A 639 -14.39 20.54 -10.80
CA VAL A 639 -12.97 20.94 -10.80
C VAL A 639 -12.50 21.20 -9.38
N SER A 640 -11.53 20.41 -8.92
CA SER A 640 -10.86 20.54 -7.62
C SER A 640 -9.38 20.81 -7.83
N VAL A 641 -8.80 21.67 -7.01
CA VAL A 641 -7.38 22.05 -7.04
C VAL A 641 -6.75 21.84 -5.67
N TRP A 642 -5.60 21.17 -5.65
CA TRP A 642 -4.77 21.00 -4.46
C TRP A 642 -3.45 21.71 -4.62
N LEU A 643 -3.01 22.35 -3.55
CA LEU A 643 -1.69 22.96 -3.42
C LEU A 643 -1.07 22.50 -2.11
N ARG A 644 0.12 21.90 -2.17
CA ARG A 644 0.91 21.53 -1.00
C ARG A 644 2.25 22.25 -1.05
N LEU A 645 2.63 22.86 0.06
CA LEU A 645 3.97 23.37 0.32
C LEU A 645 4.50 22.70 1.58
N ALA A 646 5.62 21.98 1.48
CA ALA A 646 6.27 21.34 2.61
C ALA A 646 7.74 21.77 2.67
N GLN A 647 8.24 22.11 3.85
CA GLN A 647 9.66 22.45 4.04
C GLN A 647 10.22 21.72 5.24
N THR A 648 11.39 21.11 5.05
CA THR A 648 12.24 20.59 6.12
C THR A 648 13.46 21.48 6.27
N ILE A 649 13.76 21.85 7.51
CA ILE A 649 14.93 22.63 7.89
C ILE A 649 15.74 21.80 8.88
N TYR A 650 16.92 21.37 8.48
CA TYR A 650 17.87 20.69 9.35
C TYR A 650 18.69 21.72 10.13
N ARG A 651 18.97 21.41 11.39
CA ARG A 651 19.93 22.15 12.21
C ARG A 651 21.31 21.54 11.99
N GLU A 652 22.35 22.38 12.04
CA GLU A 652 23.75 21.93 12.07
C GLU A 652 24.21 21.09 10.86
N ARG A 653 23.50 21.21 9.73
CA ARG A 653 23.89 20.58 8.46
C ARG A 653 24.21 21.60 7.38
N LEU A 654 25.19 21.27 6.57
CA LEU A 654 25.59 22.05 5.39
C LEU A 654 24.96 21.50 4.10
N THR A 655 24.54 20.24 4.11
CA THR A 655 23.93 19.56 2.96
C THR A 655 22.75 18.69 3.39
N VAL A 656 21.81 18.47 2.46
CA VAL A 656 20.64 17.60 2.63
C VAL A 656 20.60 16.57 1.51
N GLY A 657 20.38 15.30 1.85
CA GLY A 657 20.38 14.20 0.87
C GLY A 657 21.78 13.66 0.59
N SER A 658 21.91 12.87 -0.47
CA SER A 658 23.17 12.20 -0.84
C SER A 658 23.26 11.98 -2.35
N GLY A 659 24.48 11.83 -2.86
CA GLY A 659 24.72 11.51 -4.27
C GLY A 659 24.24 12.62 -5.20
N LEU A 660 23.49 12.25 -6.25
CA LEU A 660 22.94 13.22 -7.21
C LEU A 660 21.75 14.01 -6.63
N ASP A 661 21.12 13.53 -5.57
CA ASP A 661 20.01 14.20 -4.88
C ASP A 661 20.50 15.11 -3.73
N GLU A 662 21.82 15.24 -3.53
CA GLU A 662 22.40 16.14 -2.53
C GLU A 662 22.12 17.61 -2.86
N ILE A 663 21.58 18.34 -1.88
CA ILE A 663 21.26 19.77 -1.95
C ILE A 663 22.25 20.52 -1.06
N GLN A 664 22.81 21.62 -1.58
CA GLN A 664 23.64 22.54 -0.80
C GLN A 664 22.75 23.44 0.08
N GLY A 665 23.07 23.52 1.36
CA GLY A 665 22.28 24.19 2.39
C GLY A 665 21.51 23.21 3.29
N ASN A 666 20.77 23.77 4.24
CA ASN A 666 20.08 23.00 5.29
C ASN A 666 18.56 22.90 5.10
N LYS A 667 18.05 23.32 3.94
CA LYS A 667 16.61 23.39 3.64
C LYS A 667 16.26 22.51 2.45
N ARG A 668 15.07 21.91 2.53
CA ARG A 668 14.45 21.19 1.42
C ARG A 668 12.96 21.54 1.40
N THR A 669 12.53 22.19 0.33
CA THR A 669 11.19 22.71 0.10
C THR A 669 10.59 22.00 -1.10
N GLU A 670 9.43 21.38 -0.90
CA GLU A 670 8.68 20.69 -1.93
C GLU A 670 7.34 21.40 -2.17
N VAL A 671 7.04 21.63 -3.44
CA VAL A 671 5.75 22.15 -3.90
C VAL A 671 5.06 21.09 -4.73
N LYS A 672 3.80 20.79 -4.40
CA LYS A 672 2.91 19.97 -5.22
C LYS A 672 1.70 20.78 -5.63
N CYS A 673 1.34 20.72 -6.91
CA CYS A 673 0.10 21.25 -7.44
C CYS A 673 -0.65 20.13 -8.15
N GLN A 674 -1.95 20.02 -7.92
CA GLN A 674 -2.78 19.02 -8.58
C GLN A 674 -4.13 19.61 -8.96
N ILE A 675 -4.61 19.22 -10.14
CA ILE A 675 -5.94 19.57 -10.64
C ILE A 675 -6.66 18.26 -10.98
N ARG A 676 -7.90 18.12 -10.51
CA ARG A 676 -8.80 17.03 -10.89
C ARG A 676 -10.03 17.62 -11.57
N TRP A 677 -10.35 17.10 -12.74
CA TRP A 677 -11.57 17.43 -13.48
C TRP A 677 -12.44 16.18 -13.66
N ILE A 678 -13.72 16.27 -13.34
CA ILE A 678 -14.69 15.17 -13.43
C ILE A 678 -15.82 15.52 -14.39
N ILE A 679 -16.07 14.70 -15.41
CA ILE A 679 -17.11 14.94 -16.42
C ILE A 679 -18.05 13.74 -16.42
N GLY A 680 -19.32 13.94 -16.08
CA GLY A 680 -20.33 12.88 -16.06
C GLY A 680 -21.69 13.38 -15.53
N LYS A 681 -22.77 12.65 -15.82
CA LYS A 681 -24.09 12.93 -15.23
C LYS A 681 -24.09 12.44 -13.79
N SER A 682 -24.20 13.37 -12.83
CA SER A 682 -24.41 13.09 -11.41
C SER A 682 -25.74 12.40 -11.16
#